data_AF-A0A9P0I0I2-F1
#
_entry.id   AF-A0A9P0I0I2-F1
#
_cell.length_a   1.000
_cell.length_b   1.000
_cell.length_c   1.000
_cell.angle_alpha   90.00
_cell.angle_beta   90.00
_cell.angle_gamma   90.00
#
_symmetry.space_group_name_H-M   'P 1'
#
loop_
_entity.id
_entity.type
_entity.pdbx_description
1 polymer ?
#
loop_
_entity_poly.entity_id
_entity_poly.type
_entity_poly.pdbx_seq_one_letter_code
_entity_poly.pdbx_strand_id
1 'polypeptide(L)'
;MSPAASAALLRSSLPAALVTAIADFSEAKLESIKAQRNSTEDVQMVDPEKEPGQPKSELPSMKTVHQLVEWARAVCWSKRLKDWLGGPGSIFWKPLLTLLCYPRPHYSSSWQEDAQYAQLEESTIRLFAELTVCHPANQQLFASTLHSILEALPSNEGISGFTRALILRLVLSPERVWVSLRWAEGGAGAAAAHPAAHAHAVLPLPLARSVRDVLADHRPPVPIMEDTTKVCMNSSPTSAGTSVLRSASDTAITTVAEAWELSLAAASASKDKRVKDVKNTSLKQQNNKKRQTKTSNDASVLSVTDDLIESSIRVQVPGLEGFIPPSTTLAQLAAAVPHTIGPHLSLTLHLNTNGEAWSGPMWEGASSTSPSSPGAGPSSSSAGTTSSSAASTGGSAILRWFGAVGGLALVAARLPRPHAPPPDPPALVHHHHDLDWVKLDDPYEEVVELGVAAGGGGVGGGAEEGGCTGVPAHALLALGLLLKLPGYADALLDEGARACHLLRLLLGVTHDEDGRSIAVGEGRSGGGVGGAGSLGTLPFTVVARLLERAPLQSDAGRALRRALLQRGAVRLLLACLAVFTHHRPNSNDNSQGSNGSTGKSEEKSQLYWAKGTGFGTGSTQQSWNVEQALVRQRTEEEHVTVLLQVLASYMNPGEKWPPEEGAAETTDREDSDDSHDLPAEFIDLIANSSLVPAICSYLRNDSVLDMSRHIPLYVHVLRCARALSALGARRLAPALRPLPRLLACMSRTTNSYATKLRMSKKNIFGKMTYSQRFSTSSNSELSEEDEGLAALIADIQATSALLCRSENEAESGRASGAPAPLSGATREARYIELMRTMQFETFEMIAECAESGFRFLVPYHFEGAVRAAGERAHPARMKRLAQEAATLATSLPLSYSSSVFVRTDADRLDVMKVLITGPSDTPYANGCFVLDVYFPAEYPAVPMLINLETTGRHSVRFNPNLYNDGKVCLSVLNTWHGRPEEKWNAHTSSFLQVLVSIQSLILVPEPYFNEPGYERSRGTRVGSSASLEYNSNIYQACVRWAMLDHLRNPEPCFKEVIQTHFWIKRNEIMQTVANWITELESQSGDERTQRSIQLNLMALKRHYVKLQEELAKLPVPAGLEELDEPFQLPAAPEPAPQTPAPPTNDEIDHDMEKIVSQVLD
;
A
#
# COMPACT_ATOMS: atom_id res chain seq x y z
N MET A 1 -16.75 -14.54 50.89
CA MET A 1 -17.85 -14.23 51.84
C MET A 1 -19.02 -15.17 51.57
N SER A 2 -19.74 -15.63 52.59
CA SER A 2 -20.98 -16.39 52.37
C SER A 2 -22.11 -15.46 51.89
N PRO A 3 -23.12 -15.95 51.16
CA PRO A 3 -24.28 -15.15 50.74
C PRO A 3 -25.03 -14.49 51.91
N ALA A 4 -25.03 -15.13 53.08
CA ALA A 4 -25.61 -14.58 54.31
C ALA A 4 -24.79 -13.39 54.84
N ALA A 5 -23.46 -13.48 54.80
CA ALA A 5 -22.56 -12.40 55.24
C ALA A 5 -22.65 -11.17 54.33
N SER A 6 -22.73 -11.34 53.01
CA SER A 6 -22.90 -10.20 52.09
C SER A 6 -24.24 -9.51 52.26
N ALA A 7 -25.31 -10.26 52.52
CA ALA A 7 -26.63 -9.71 52.85
C ALA A 7 -26.68 -8.98 54.20
N ALA A 8 -25.91 -9.42 55.20
CA ALA A 8 -25.80 -8.74 56.48
C ALA A 8 -25.00 -7.42 56.35
N LEU A 9 -23.90 -7.45 55.60
CA LEU A 9 -23.07 -6.28 55.35
C LEU A 9 -23.85 -5.17 54.61
N LEU A 10 -24.63 -5.51 53.58
CA LEU A 10 -25.47 -4.55 52.85
C LEU A 10 -26.60 -3.94 53.70
N ARG A 11 -27.03 -4.63 54.76
CA ARG A 11 -28.02 -4.09 55.71
C ARG A 11 -27.40 -3.17 56.76
N SER A 12 -26.08 -3.13 56.86
CA SER A 12 -25.37 -2.18 57.72
C SER A 12 -25.13 -0.85 57.00
N SER A 13 -24.97 0.25 57.75
CA SER A 13 -24.60 1.56 57.19
C SER A 13 -23.12 1.64 56.78
N LEU A 14 -22.31 0.62 57.10
CA LEU A 14 -20.87 0.64 56.90
C LEU A 14 -20.49 0.80 55.41
N PRO A 15 -20.97 -0.01 54.45
CA PRO A 15 -20.62 0.17 53.04
C PRO A 15 -20.94 1.57 52.50
N ALA A 16 -22.10 2.13 52.88
CA ALA A 16 -22.51 3.48 52.48
C ALA A 16 -21.56 4.54 53.02
N ALA A 17 -21.23 4.49 54.32
CA ALA A 17 -20.29 5.43 54.93
C ALA A 17 -18.88 5.35 54.30
N LEU A 18 -18.42 4.14 53.94
CA LEU A 18 -17.11 3.96 53.31
C LEU A 18 -17.04 4.57 51.91
N VAL A 19 -18.06 4.38 51.07
CA VAL A 19 -18.08 4.98 49.73
C VAL A 19 -18.28 6.50 49.77
N THR A 20 -19.05 7.02 50.73
CA THR A 20 -19.17 8.46 50.96
C THR A 20 -17.82 9.06 51.35
N ALA A 21 -17.06 8.41 52.24
CA ALA A 21 -15.73 8.89 52.63
C ALA A 21 -14.74 8.96 51.45
N ILE A 22 -14.83 8.04 50.47
CA ILE A 22 -14.04 8.10 49.23
C ILE A 22 -14.48 9.30 48.38
N ALA A 23 -15.79 9.53 48.25
CA ALA A 23 -16.36 10.63 47.49
C ALA A 23 -15.93 11.99 48.06
N ASP A 24 -16.17 12.23 49.36
CA ASP A 24 -15.88 13.47 50.06
C ASP A 24 -14.39 13.83 49.98
N PHE A 25 -13.50 12.84 50.17
CA PHE A 25 -12.06 13.04 49.99
C PHE A 25 -11.73 13.46 48.56
N SER A 26 -12.33 12.79 47.57
CA SER A 26 -12.01 13.02 46.16
C SER A 26 -12.42 14.42 45.71
N GLU A 27 -13.59 14.89 46.17
CA GLU A 27 -14.08 16.25 45.89
C GLU A 27 -13.21 17.30 46.58
N ALA A 28 -12.97 17.16 47.89
CA ALA A 28 -12.14 18.10 48.65
C ALA A 28 -10.70 18.20 48.10
N LYS A 29 -10.10 17.08 47.69
CA LYS A 29 -8.76 17.07 47.09
C LYS A 29 -8.76 17.70 45.70
N LEU A 30 -9.80 17.48 44.90
CA LEU A 30 -9.94 18.12 43.58
C LEU A 30 -10.12 19.63 43.70
N GLU A 31 -10.91 20.11 44.65
CA GLU A 31 -11.06 21.54 44.95
C GLU A 31 -9.74 22.16 45.38
N SER A 32 -8.97 21.47 46.22
CA SER A 32 -7.62 21.91 46.61
C SER A 32 -6.69 22.06 45.39
N ILE A 33 -6.70 21.11 44.45
CA ILE A 33 -5.90 21.18 43.21
C ILE A 33 -6.36 22.35 42.32
N LYS A 34 -7.67 22.57 42.19
CA LYS A 34 -8.23 23.70 41.42
C LYS A 34 -7.87 25.04 42.05
N ALA A 35 -7.93 25.14 43.37
CA ALA A 35 -7.57 26.35 44.11
C ALA A 35 -6.07 26.69 43.97
N GLN A 36 -5.19 25.68 44.10
CA GLN A 36 -3.75 25.85 43.89
C GLN A 36 -3.41 26.32 42.48
N ARG A 37 -4.13 25.83 41.47
CA ARG A 37 -3.94 26.23 40.08
C ARG A 37 -4.37 27.68 39.83
N ASN A 38 -5.45 28.13 40.46
CA ASN A 38 -5.91 29.52 40.36
C ASN A 38 -5.02 30.49 41.15
N SER A 39 -4.33 30.02 42.21
CA SER A 39 -3.42 30.86 43.00
C SER A 39 -2.02 31.00 42.38
N THR A 40 -1.69 30.25 41.33
CA THR A 40 -0.36 30.32 40.70
C THR A 40 -0.17 31.58 39.83
N GLU A 41 -1.22 32.39 39.64
CA GLU A 41 -1.11 33.70 38.95
C GLU A 41 -0.61 34.83 39.87
N ASP A 42 -0.58 34.65 41.19
CA ASP A 42 -0.06 35.63 42.16
C ASP A 42 0.91 34.97 43.16
N VAL A 43 2.19 34.81 42.78
CA VAL A 43 3.22 34.37 43.71
C VAL A 43 3.95 35.58 44.32
N GLN A 44 3.47 36.04 45.49
CA GLN A 44 4.32 36.73 46.45
C GLN A 44 5.02 35.69 47.34
N MET A 45 6.36 35.75 47.35
CA MET A 45 7.23 34.97 48.23
C MET A 45 6.97 35.34 49.69
N VAL A 46 6.35 34.44 50.47
CA VAL A 46 6.30 34.53 51.93
C VAL A 46 6.87 33.24 52.54
N ASP A 47 7.72 33.45 53.54
CA ASP A 47 8.48 32.48 54.34
C ASP A 47 7.56 31.45 55.05
N PRO A 48 7.81 30.13 54.96
CA PRO A 48 6.88 29.10 55.45
C PRO A 48 6.99 28.79 56.96
N GLU A 49 7.62 29.62 57.79
CA GLU A 49 7.85 29.31 59.21
C GLU A 49 6.84 29.90 60.22
N LYS A 50 5.68 30.40 59.77
CA LYS A 50 4.63 30.86 60.70
C LYS A 50 3.22 30.67 60.15
N GLU A 51 2.69 29.46 60.25
CA GLU A 51 1.24 29.26 60.33
C GLU A 51 0.86 28.56 61.64
N PRO A 52 -0.05 29.15 62.45
CA PRO A 52 -0.58 28.50 63.64
C PRO A 52 -1.65 27.48 63.24
N GLY A 53 -1.45 26.22 63.63
CA GLY A 53 -2.47 25.18 63.79
C GLY A 53 -3.60 25.15 62.76
N GLN A 54 -3.37 24.53 61.60
CA GLN A 54 -4.47 24.12 60.73
C GLN A 54 -5.42 23.17 61.50
N PRO A 55 -6.74 23.38 61.45
CA PRO A 55 -7.70 22.46 62.05
C PRO A 55 -7.51 21.09 61.40
N LYS A 56 -7.46 20.02 62.23
CA LYS A 56 -7.46 18.65 61.73
C LYS A 56 -8.68 18.46 60.83
N SER A 57 -8.45 18.43 59.52
CA SER A 57 -9.44 17.98 58.56
C SER A 57 -9.97 16.61 59.01
N GLU A 58 -11.28 16.49 59.17
CA GLU A 58 -11.96 15.22 59.45
C GLU A 58 -11.92 14.26 58.24
N LEU A 59 -11.34 14.68 57.12
CA LEU A 59 -11.24 13.87 55.90
C LEU A 59 -10.18 12.76 56.03
N PRO A 60 -10.44 11.58 55.43
CA PRO A 60 -9.50 10.47 55.47
C PRO A 60 -8.19 10.80 54.72
N SER A 61 -7.08 10.22 55.15
CA SER A 61 -5.81 10.34 54.43
C SER A 61 -5.86 9.60 53.09
N MET A 62 -5.03 9.99 52.12
CA MET A 62 -4.94 9.31 50.83
C MET A 62 -4.62 7.80 50.95
N LYS A 63 -3.77 7.44 51.92
CA LYS A 63 -3.47 6.04 52.25
C LYS A 63 -4.71 5.28 52.74
N THR A 64 -5.54 5.94 53.54
CA THR A 64 -6.82 5.39 54.00
C THR A 64 -7.76 5.19 52.80
N VAL A 65 -7.87 6.17 51.91
CA VAL A 65 -8.72 6.08 50.71
C VAL A 65 -8.26 4.94 49.78
N HIS A 66 -6.95 4.77 49.59
CA HIS A 66 -6.41 3.60 48.88
C HIS A 66 -6.84 2.27 49.52
N GLN A 67 -6.79 2.14 50.84
CA GLN A 67 -7.28 0.94 51.54
C GLN A 67 -8.79 0.73 51.37
N LEU A 68 -9.57 1.80 51.33
CA LEU A 68 -11.02 1.72 51.09
C LEU A 68 -11.33 1.30 49.64
N VAL A 69 -10.56 1.76 48.67
CA VAL A 69 -10.65 1.32 47.26
C VAL A 69 -10.30 -0.17 47.13
N GLU A 70 -9.24 -0.64 47.80
CA GLU A 70 -8.90 -2.07 47.84
C GLU A 70 -9.96 -2.92 48.57
N TRP A 71 -10.58 -2.38 49.63
CA TRP A 71 -11.71 -3.03 50.29
C TRP A 71 -12.90 -3.16 49.32
N ALA A 72 -13.25 -2.08 48.61
CA ALA A 72 -14.31 -2.10 47.61
C ALA A 72 -14.03 -3.14 46.51
N ARG A 73 -12.77 -3.27 46.10
CA ARG A 73 -12.33 -4.28 45.12
C ARG A 73 -12.51 -5.69 45.65
N ALA A 74 -12.09 -5.96 46.89
CA ALA A 74 -12.16 -7.29 47.50
C ALA A 74 -13.60 -7.78 47.66
N VAL A 75 -14.58 -6.88 47.86
CA VAL A 75 -16.00 -7.25 47.98
C VAL A 75 -16.70 -7.47 46.64
N CYS A 76 -16.10 -7.08 45.50
CA CYS A 76 -16.66 -7.28 44.16
C CYS A 76 -16.90 -8.75 43.79
N TRP A 77 -16.25 -9.71 44.46
CA TRP A 77 -16.51 -11.14 44.27
C TRP A 77 -17.91 -11.58 44.71
N SER A 78 -18.58 -10.79 45.54
CA SER A 78 -19.99 -11.02 45.86
C SER A 78 -20.85 -10.25 44.86
N LYS A 79 -21.56 -10.96 43.97
CA LYS A 79 -22.49 -10.36 42.99
C LYS A 79 -23.38 -9.28 43.61
N ARG A 80 -24.01 -9.54 44.77
CA ARG A 80 -24.87 -8.55 45.46
C ARG A 80 -24.16 -7.24 45.84
N LEU A 81 -22.88 -7.32 46.24
CA LEU A 81 -22.09 -6.15 46.62
C LEU A 81 -21.58 -5.42 45.36
N LYS A 82 -21.23 -6.17 44.31
CA LYS A 82 -20.89 -5.63 42.99
C LYS A 82 -22.08 -4.90 42.34
N ASP A 83 -23.28 -5.47 42.40
CA ASP A 83 -24.53 -4.86 41.94
C ASP A 83 -24.80 -3.57 42.73
N TRP A 84 -24.60 -3.59 44.06
CA TRP A 84 -24.79 -2.41 44.90
C TRP A 84 -23.76 -1.31 44.62
N LEU A 85 -22.48 -1.65 44.47
CA LEU A 85 -21.40 -0.71 44.17
C LEU A 85 -21.55 -0.02 42.81
N GLY A 86 -22.25 -0.65 41.86
CA GLY A 86 -22.63 -0.06 40.57
C GLY A 86 -24.06 0.46 40.49
N GLY A 87 -24.78 0.47 41.61
CA GLY A 87 -26.13 1.02 41.74
C GLY A 87 -26.14 2.09 42.84
N PRO A 88 -26.82 1.88 43.99
CA PRO A 88 -26.89 2.88 45.05
C PRO A 88 -25.52 3.32 45.62
N GLY A 89 -24.52 2.44 45.57
CA GLY A 89 -23.16 2.69 46.07
C GLY A 89 -22.23 3.38 45.06
N SER A 90 -22.69 3.70 43.84
CA SER A 90 -21.83 4.26 42.78
C SER A 90 -21.43 5.73 42.97
N ILE A 91 -21.85 6.35 44.08
CA ILE A 91 -21.66 7.78 44.36
C ILE A 91 -20.19 8.22 44.31
N PHE A 92 -19.25 7.33 44.62
CA PHE A 92 -17.82 7.63 44.62
C PHE A 92 -17.19 7.54 43.22
N TRP A 93 -17.85 6.92 42.24
CA TRP A 93 -17.25 6.66 40.91
C TRP A 93 -16.85 7.96 40.22
N LYS A 94 -17.79 8.89 40.12
CA LYS A 94 -17.57 10.17 39.43
C LYS A 94 -16.55 11.04 40.18
N PRO A 95 -16.65 11.29 41.50
CA PRO A 95 -15.64 12.04 42.24
C PRO A 95 -14.23 11.47 42.13
N LEU A 96 -14.07 10.15 42.37
CA LEU A 96 -12.76 9.49 42.35
C LEU A 96 -12.13 9.53 40.96
N LEU A 97 -12.89 9.16 39.92
CA LEU A 97 -12.38 9.19 38.55
C LEU A 97 -12.12 10.63 38.08
N THR A 98 -12.93 11.62 38.47
CA THR A 98 -12.69 13.02 38.12
C THR A 98 -11.39 13.51 38.72
N LEU A 99 -11.12 13.23 40.00
CA LEU A 99 -9.86 13.57 40.66
C LEU A 99 -8.65 12.99 39.91
N LEU A 100 -8.70 11.71 39.55
CA LEU A 100 -7.57 11.01 38.94
C LEU A 100 -7.39 11.35 37.44
N CYS A 101 -8.48 11.63 36.73
CA CYS A 101 -8.43 12.05 35.33
C CYS A 101 -7.99 13.51 35.17
N TYR A 102 -8.12 14.34 36.20
CA TYR A 102 -7.79 15.76 36.15
C TYR A 102 -6.28 16.01 35.96
N PRO A 103 -5.86 16.88 35.02
CA PRO A 103 -4.45 17.23 34.83
C PRO A 103 -3.86 17.92 36.07
N ARG A 104 -2.69 17.44 36.53
CA ARG A 104 -1.99 17.97 37.72
C ARG A 104 -0.83 18.89 37.30
N PRO A 105 -0.60 20.05 37.97
CA PRO A 105 0.55 20.90 37.70
C PRO A 105 1.86 20.20 38.10
N HIS A 106 2.88 20.29 37.25
CA HIS A 106 4.15 19.55 37.39
C HIS A 106 5.09 20.07 38.49
N TYR A 107 4.81 21.23 39.08
CA TYR A 107 5.78 21.97 39.89
C TYR A 107 5.49 21.98 41.41
N SER A 108 4.39 21.37 41.89
CA SER A 108 4.00 21.46 43.31
C SER A 108 3.94 20.14 44.10
N SER A 109 4.13 18.97 43.47
CA SER A 109 4.00 17.67 44.16
C SER A 109 5.33 17.15 44.72
N SER A 110 5.29 16.63 45.95
CA SER A 110 6.40 15.85 46.51
C SER A 110 6.44 14.45 45.90
N TRP A 111 7.64 13.84 45.81
CA TRP A 111 7.79 12.44 45.31
C TRP A 111 6.91 11.45 46.09
N GLN A 112 6.71 11.66 47.40
CA GLN A 112 5.88 10.81 48.25
C GLN A 112 4.40 10.89 47.87
N GLU A 113 3.91 12.11 47.57
CA GLU A 113 2.54 12.31 47.12
C GLU A 113 2.32 11.70 45.73
N ASP A 114 3.25 11.87 44.80
CA ASP A 114 3.18 11.23 43.48
C ASP A 114 3.15 9.69 43.55
N ALA A 115 3.90 9.09 44.49
CA ALA A 115 3.86 7.64 44.72
C ALA A 115 2.51 7.17 45.29
N GLN A 116 1.87 7.97 46.17
CA GLN A 116 0.54 7.66 46.70
C GLN A 116 -0.55 7.80 45.63
N TYR A 117 -0.45 8.79 44.74
CA TYR A 117 -1.30 8.88 43.55
C TYR A 117 -1.14 7.66 42.66
N ALA A 118 0.09 7.25 42.35
CA ALA A 118 0.32 6.07 41.50
C ALA A 118 -0.28 4.78 42.11
N GLN A 119 -0.20 4.61 43.43
CA GLN A 119 -0.86 3.48 44.13
C GLN A 119 -2.39 3.57 44.05
N LEU A 120 -2.96 4.76 44.25
CA LEU A 120 -4.40 4.98 44.17
C LEU A 120 -4.92 4.78 42.73
N GLU A 121 -4.20 5.28 41.73
CA GLU A 121 -4.46 5.12 40.29
C GLU A 121 -4.49 3.63 39.90
N GLU A 122 -3.46 2.87 40.28
CA GLU A 122 -3.41 1.43 40.01
C GLU A 122 -4.57 0.70 40.68
N SER A 123 -4.81 0.94 41.97
CA SER A 123 -5.89 0.29 42.74
C SER A 123 -7.27 0.62 42.17
N THR A 124 -7.45 1.84 41.67
CA THR A 124 -8.68 2.28 41.02
C THR A 124 -8.91 1.55 39.71
N ILE A 125 -7.88 1.40 38.86
CA ILE A 125 -7.96 0.57 37.64
C ILE A 125 -8.37 -0.86 38.02
N ARG A 126 -7.82 -1.41 39.11
CA ARG A 126 -8.16 -2.77 39.56
C ARG A 126 -9.59 -2.91 40.03
N LEU A 127 -10.05 -1.94 40.83
CA LEU A 127 -11.43 -1.87 41.27
C LEU A 127 -12.39 -1.86 40.07
N PHE A 128 -12.15 -1.00 39.08
CA PHE A 128 -13.05 -0.86 37.94
C PHE A 128 -13.02 -2.06 36.98
N ALA A 129 -11.90 -2.75 36.79
CA ALA A 129 -11.92 -4.00 36.02
C ALA A 129 -12.76 -5.08 36.72
N GLU A 130 -12.66 -5.21 38.05
CA GLU A 130 -13.49 -6.16 38.82
C GLU A 130 -14.97 -5.74 38.88
N LEU A 131 -15.27 -4.44 38.90
CA LEU A 131 -16.65 -3.93 38.87
C LEU A 131 -17.33 -4.12 37.51
N THR A 132 -16.56 -4.07 36.42
CA THR A 132 -17.12 -4.09 35.05
C THR A 132 -17.08 -5.46 34.38
N VAL A 133 -16.19 -6.38 34.78
CA VAL A 133 -16.10 -7.72 34.17
C VAL A 133 -17.44 -8.46 34.25
N CYS A 134 -17.93 -8.98 33.11
CA CYS A 134 -19.19 -9.75 33.02
C CYS A 134 -20.42 -9.04 33.65
N HIS A 135 -20.45 -7.70 33.67
CA HIS A 135 -21.53 -6.94 34.31
C HIS A 135 -22.01 -5.76 33.43
N PRO A 136 -22.97 -5.98 32.50
CA PRO A 136 -23.37 -5.00 31.50
C PRO A 136 -23.81 -3.63 32.05
N ALA A 137 -24.57 -3.60 33.16
CA ALA A 137 -25.03 -2.33 33.74
C ALA A 137 -23.84 -1.47 34.25
N ASN A 138 -22.91 -2.07 34.99
CA ASN A 138 -21.66 -1.43 35.41
C ASN A 138 -20.77 -1.02 34.23
N GLN A 139 -20.73 -1.79 33.14
CA GLN A 139 -19.98 -1.43 31.92
C GLN A 139 -20.57 -0.16 31.27
N GLN A 140 -21.90 -0.10 31.14
CA GLN A 140 -22.61 1.06 30.62
C GLN A 140 -22.46 2.29 31.55
N LEU A 141 -22.55 2.08 32.87
CA LEU A 141 -22.35 3.13 33.87
C LEU A 141 -20.91 3.65 33.83
N PHE A 142 -19.91 2.77 33.70
CA PHE A 142 -18.51 3.16 33.59
C PHE A 142 -18.25 3.97 32.30
N ALA A 143 -18.76 3.50 31.16
CA ALA A 143 -18.61 4.19 29.87
C ALA A 143 -19.24 5.59 29.89
N SER A 144 -20.45 5.73 30.41
CA SER A 144 -21.15 7.02 30.54
C SER A 144 -20.49 7.95 31.56
N THR A 145 -20.01 7.42 32.69
CA THR A 145 -19.25 8.19 33.70
C THR A 145 -17.95 8.73 33.11
N LEU A 146 -17.18 7.88 32.42
CA LEU A 146 -15.92 8.29 31.78
C LEU A 146 -16.17 9.33 30.68
N HIS A 147 -17.22 9.15 29.87
CA HIS A 147 -17.64 10.16 28.88
C HIS A 147 -17.92 11.51 29.54
N SER A 148 -18.76 11.54 30.59
CA SER A 148 -19.12 12.78 31.30
C SER A 148 -17.90 13.47 31.92
N ILE A 149 -16.94 12.69 32.44
CA ILE A 149 -15.69 13.23 32.98
C ILE A 149 -14.86 13.84 31.86
N LEU A 150 -14.65 13.12 30.76
CA LEU A 150 -13.90 13.64 29.62
C LEU A 150 -14.53 14.93 29.11
N GLU A 151 -15.84 14.97 28.93
CA GLU A 151 -16.58 16.16 28.51
C GLU A 151 -16.37 17.37 29.43
N ALA A 152 -16.33 17.15 30.75
CA ALA A 152 -16.14 18.18 31.76
C ALA A 152 -14.69 18.67 31.93
N LEU A 153 -13.69 17.99 31.36
CA LEU A 153 -12.29 18.41 31.44
C LEU A 153 -12.00 19.61 30.51
N PRO A 154 -11.10 20.54 30.91
CA PRO A 154 -10.73 21.71 30.11
C PRO A 154 -10.26 21.31 28.70
N SER A 155 -10.72 22.03 27.67
CA SER A 155 -10.46 21.70 26.26
C SER A 155 -9.01 21.86 25.82
N ASN A 156 -8.23 22.70 26.52
CA ASN A 156 -6.86 23.06 26.14
C ASN A 156 -5.81 22.08 26.70
N GLU A 157 -6.23 21.08 27.49
CA GLU A 157 -5.31 20.12 28.10
C GLU A 157 -5.47 18.73 27.45
N GLY A 158 -4.32 18.15 27.09
CA GLY A 158 -4.28 16.79 26.53
C GLY A 158 -4.75 15.73 27.53
N ILE A 159 -4.88 14.50 27.04
CA ILE A 159 -5.28 13.35 27.88
C ILE A 159 -4.21 13.08 28.95
N SER A 160 -4.61 13.06 30.24
CA SER A 160 -3.69 12.74 31.34
C SER A 160 -3.15 11.31 31.26
N GLY A 161 -1.99 11.06 31.87
CA GLY A 161 -1.37 9.72 31.90
C GLY A 161 -2.29 8.64 32.47
N PHE A 162 -3.05 8.97 33.51
CA PHE A 162 -4.06 8.10 34.10
C PHE A 162 -5.23 7.83 33.13
N THR A 163 -5.81 8.86 32.52
CA THR A 163 -6.91 8.71 31.56
C THR A 163 -6.50 7.84 30.37
N ARG A 164 -5.28 8.03 29.85
CA ARG A 164 -4.72 7.19 28.78
C ARG A 164 -4.55 5.74 29.25
N ALA A 165 -4.06 5.50 30.46
CA ALA A 165 -3.93 4.17 31.04
C ALA A 165 -5.30 3.49 31.24
N LEU A 166 -6.32 4.23 31.69
CA LEU A 166 -7.69 3.76 31.87
C LEU A 166 -8.29 3.29 30.53
N ILE A 167 -8.14 4.10 29.47
CA ILE A 167 -8.61 3.75 28.14
C ILE A 167 -7.88 2.52 27.61
N LEU A 168 -6.56 2.46 27.71
CA LEU A 168 -5.77 1.32 27.21
C LEU A 168 -6.07 0.02 27.96
N ARG A 169 -6.19 0.08 29.29
CA ARG A 169 -6.26 -1.11 30.16
C ARG A 169 -7.67 -1.60 30.47
N LEU A 170 -8.70 -0.74 30.36
CA LEU A 170 -10.10 -1.13 30.60
C LEU A 170 -10.98 -1.01 29.36
N VAL A 171 -10.83 0.06 28.57
CA VAL A 171 -11.69 0.29 27.41
C VAL A 171 -11.22 -0.55 26.21
N LEU A 172 -9.94 -0.46 25.84
CA LEU A 172 -9.37 -1.15 24.65
C LEU A 172 -8.89 -2.57 24.92
N SER A 173 -8.84 -3.02 26.16
CA SER A 173 -8.44 -4.39 26.52
C SER A 173 -9.66 -5.31 26.56
N PRO A 174 -9.55 -6.57 26.10
CA PRO A 174 -10.63 -7.53 26.18
C PRO A 174 -10.89 -7.90 27.64
N GLU A 175 -12.14 -8.26 27.91
CA GLU A 175 -12.53 -8.77 29.22
C GLU A 175 -11.84 -10.11 29.49
N ARG A 176 -11.25 -10.22 30.69
CA ARG A 176 -10.60 -11.45 31.17
C ARG A 176 -11.36 -11.97 32.38
N VAL A 177 -11.52 -13.29 32.44
CA VAL A 177 -12.10 -13.99 33.59
C VAL A 177 -11.06 -14.92 34.20
N TRP A 178 -11.08 -15.06 35.51
CA TRP A 178 -10.26 -16.06 36.19
C TRP A 178 -10.86 -17.44 35.97
N VAL A 179 -10.10 -18.36 35.41
CA VAL A 179 -10.50 -19.74 35.14
C VAL A 179 -9.65 -20.67 36.01
N SER A 180 -10.30 -21.54 36.78
CA SER A 180 -9.66 -22.60 37.54
C SER A 180 -9.83 -23.91 36.79
N LEU A 181 -8.72 -24.56 36.44
CA LEU A 181 -8.69 -25.87 35.81
C LEU A 181 -8.42 -26.94 36.88
N ARG A 182 -9.26 -27.96 36.95
CA ARG A 182 -9.09 -29.10 37.87
C ARG A 182 -9.45 -30.43 37.19
N TRP A 183 -8.74 -31.50 37.51
CA TRP A 183 -9.14 -32.85 37.12
C TRP A 183 -10.29 -33.35 38.00
N ALA A 184 -11.22 -34.12 37.43
CA ALA A 184 -12.27 -34.79 38.19
C ALA A 184 -11.66 -35.86 39.10
N GLU A 185 -12.04 -35.87 40.39
CA GLU A 185 -11.68 -36.96 41.30
C GLU A 185 -12.41 -38.24 40.85
N GLY A 186 -11.68 -39.30 40.57
CA GLY A 186 -12.22 -40.56 40.06
C GLY A 186 -13.24 -41.18 41.01
N GLY A 187 -14.50 -41.19 40.63
CA GLY A 187 -15.57 -41.87 41.36
C GLY A 187 -15.61 -43.36 41.03
N ALA A 188 -14.81 -44.17 41.72
CA ALA A 188 -15.14 -45.56 42.11
C ALA A 188 -13.97 -46.19 42.89
N GLY A 189 -14.15 -46.42 44.19
CA GLY A 189 -13.34 -47.35 44.99
C GLY A 189 -11.94 -46.87 45.37
N ALA A 190 -11.75 -46.58 46.66
CA ALA A 190 -10.49 -46.40 47.38
C ALA A 190 -9.19 -46.82 46.66
N ALA A 191 -8.46 -45.85 46.10
CA ALA A 191 -7.01 -45.89 45.89
C ALA A 191 -6.47 -44.46 45.91
N ALA A 192 -5.26 -44.28 46.44
CA ALA A 192 -4.66 -43.02 46.87
C ALA A 192 -4.86 -41.82 45.90
N ALA A 193 -5.24 -40.67 46.46
CA ALA A 193 -5.35 -39.41 45.73
C ALA A 193 -4.04 -39.11 44.98
N HIS A 194 -4.09 -39.09 43.65
CA HIS A 194 -2.95 -38.81 42.79
C HIS A 194 -2.47 -37.36 43.02
N PRO A 195 -1.15 -37.06 43.12
CA PRO A 195 -0.65 -35.71 43.41
C PRO A 195 -1.13 -34.64 42.41
N ALA A 196 -1.35 -35.02 41.15
CA ALA A 196 -1.90 -34.14 40.11
C ALA A 196 -3.40 -33.82 40.25
N ALA A 197 -4.17 -34.53 41.08
CA ALA A 197 -5.56 -34.16 41.39
C ALA A 197 -5.63 -32.85 42.20
N HIS A 198 -4.54 -32.48 42.87
CA HIS A 198 -4.39 -31.21 43.59
C HIS A 198 -3.76 -30.08 42.74
N ALA A 199 -3.46 -30.34 41.46
CA ALA A 199 -2.90 -29.33 40.56
C ALA A 199 -3.99 -28.33 40.15
N HIS A 200 -4.11 -27.23 40.90
CA HIS A 200 -4.98 -26.11 40.58
C HIS A 200 -4.23 -25.06 39.77
N ALA A 201 -4.57 -24.92 38.48
CA ALA A 201 -4.14 -23.77 37.69
C ALA A 201 -5.26 -22.73 37.69
N VAL A 202 -5.02 -21.56 38.29
CA VAL A 202 -5.91 -20.39 38.20
C VAL A 202 -5.30 -19.40 37.22
N LEU A 203 -5.98 -19.18 36.10
CA LEU A 203 -5.46 -18.46 34.94
C LEU A 203 -6.42 -17.31 34.56
N PRO A 204 -5.92 -16.09 34.34
CA PRO A 204 -6.73 -15.01 33.78
C PRO A 204 -6.79 -15.15 32.25
N LEU A 205 -7.96 -15.51 31.71
CA LEU A 205 -8.14 -15.81 30.28
C LEU A 205 -9.15 -14.86 29.61
N PRO A 206 -8.93 -14.41 28.36
CA PRO A 206 -9.90 -13.60 27.63
C PRO A 206 -11.23 -14.34 27.42
N LEU A 207 -12.35 -13.64 27.57
CA LEU A 207 -13.70 -14.22 27.42
C LEU A 207 -13.98 -14.78 26.01
N ALA A 208 -13.25 -14.30 25.00
CA ALA A 208 -13.38 -14.75 23.61
C ALA A 208 -12.77 -16.15 23.35
N ARG A 209 -11.92 -16.67 24.24
CA ARG A 209 -11.31 -18.00 24.10
C ARG A 209 -12.38 -19.09 24.18
N SER A 210 -12.33 -20.06 23.28
CA SER A 210 -13.13 -21.28 23.36
C SER A 210 -12.54 -22.24 24.39
N VAL A 211 -13.37 -23.16 24.92
CA VAL A 211 -12.90 -24.23 25.81
C VAL A 211 -11.79 -25.04 25.11
N ARG A 212 -11.91 -25.28 23.80
CA ARG A 212 -10.86 -25.92 22.99
C ARG A 212 -9.52 -25.17 23.09
N ASP A 213 -9.53 -23.86 22.88
CA ASP A 213 -8.31 -23.04 22.94
C ASP A 213 -7.65 -23.06 24.33
N VAL A 214 -8.48 -23.11 25.39
CA VAL A 214 -7.99 -23.21 26.77
C VAL A 214 -7.32 -24.55 27.03
N LEU A 215 -7.88 -25.65 26.52
CA LEU A 215 -7.32 -26.99 26.68
C LEU A 215 -6.02 -27.19 25.88
N ALA A 216 -5.92 -26.57 24.71
CA ALA A 216 -4.70 -26.60 23.90
C ALA A 216 -3.51 -25.93 24.61
N ASP A 217 -3.73 -24.75 25.18
CA ASP A 217 -2.63 -23.90 25.69
C ASP A 217 -2.28 -24.15 27.16
N HIS A 218 -3.23 -24.62 27.98
CA HIS A 218 -3.12 -24.54 29.44
C HIS A 218 -3.47 -25.84 30.20
N ARG A 219 -3.41 -27.01 29.54
CA ARG A 219 -3.73 -28.28 30.19
C ARG A 219 -2.84 -28.56 31.42
N PRO A 220 -3.41 -29.00 32.55
CA PRO A 220 -2.62 -29.55 33.64
C PRO A 220 -1.96 -30.88 33.19
N PRO A 221 -0.82 -31.29 33.79
CA PRO A 221 -0.21 -32.58 33.50
C PRO A 221 -1.22 -33.73 33.65
N VAL A 222 -1.20 -34.66 32.70
CA VAL A 222 -2.05 -35.86 32.75
C VAL A 222 -1.59 -36.72 33.95
N PRO A 223 -2.50 -37.26 34.78
CA PRO A 223 -2.13 -38.20 35.82
C PRO A 223 -1.46 -39.44 35.20
N ILE A 224 -0.22 -39.75 35.61
CA ILE A 224 0.52 -40.91 35.12
C ILE A 224 -0.02 -42.15 35.84
N MET A 225 -0.68 -43.06 35.12
CA MET A 225 -0.99 -44.39 35.63
C MET A 225 0.29 -45.23 35.55
N GLU A 226 0.80 -45.72 36.69
CA GLU A 226 1.84 -46.75 36.69
C GLU A 226 1.25 -48.05 36.16
N ASP A 227 1.58 -48.38 34.90
CA ASP A 227 1.30 -49.68 34.30
C ASP A 227 2.05 -50.79 35.05
N THR A 228 1.33 -51.51 35.89
CA THR A 228 1.76 -52.83 36.36
C THR A 228 1.18 -53.88 35.41
N THR A 229 1.92 -54.24 34.35
CA THR A 229 1.96 -55.63 33.83
C THR A 229 3.06 -55.85 32.78
N LYS A 230 4.04 -56.66 33.21
CA LYS A 230 5.14 -57.34 32.50
C LYS A 230 4.90 -57.73 31.03
N VAL A 231 5.89 -57.44 30.18
CA VAL A 231 6.52 -58.44 29.28
C VAL A 231 8.04 -58.20 29.24
N CYS A 232 8.80 -59.18 29.71
CA CYS A 232 10.26 -59.28 29.57
C CYS A 232 10.65 -59.73 28.15
N MET A 233 11.81 -59.30 27.64
CA MET A 233 12.93 -60.18 27.25
C MET A 233 14.18 -59.39 26.79
N ASN A 234 15.32 -59.68 27.45
CA ASN A 234 16.75 -59.65 27.05
C ASN A 234 17.37 -58.30 26.57
N SER A 235 18.56 -57.84 27.00
CA SER A 235 19.76 -58.50 27.56
C SER A 235 20.74 -57.51 28.23
N SER A 236 21.27 -57.87 29.41
CA SER A 236 22.66 -57.75 29.95
C SER A 236 23.50 -56.43 29.92
N PRO A 237 24.46 -56.27 30.86
CA PRO A 237 24.70 -55.00 31.58
C PRO A 237 26.10 -54.37 31.39
N THR A 238 26.24 -53.07 31.64
CA THR A 238 27.50 -52.47 32.17
C THR A 238 27.31 -51.14 32.92
N SER A 239 27.79 -51.13 34.16
CA SER A 239 28.35 -50.04 35.00
C SER A 239 27.57 -48.75 35.28
N ALA A 240 26.92 -48.76 36.45
CA ALA A 240 26.96 -47.77 37.54
C ALA A 240 27.19 -46.27 37.22
N GLY A 241 26.11 -45.51 37.36
CA GLY A 241 26.12 -44.07 37.68
C GLY A 241 24.84 -43.73 38.44
N THR A 242 24.95 -43.55 39.76
CA THR A 242 23.84 -43.23 40.67
C THR A 242 23.22 -41.88 40.30
N SER A 243 22.04 -41.89 39.67
CA SER A 243 21.23 -40.69 39.41
C SER A 243 19.87 -40.89 40.06
N VAL A 244 19.71 -40.26 41.23
CA VAL A 244 18.42 -40.08 41.88
C VAL A 244 17.59 -39.18 40.98
N LEU A 245 16.57 -39.74 40.31
CA LEU A 245 15.52 -39.00 39.63
C LEU A 245 14.83 -38.10 40.66
N ARG A 246 15.23 -36.82 40.71
CA ARG A 246 14.48 -35.78 41.41
C ARG A 246 13.19 -35.55 40.64
N SER A 247 12.09 -35.82 41.32
CA SER A 247 10.72 -35.42 40.99
C SER A 247 10.67 -34.01 40.39
N ALA A 248 10.04 -33.88 39.22
CA ALA A 248 9.72 -32.64 38.55
C ALA A 248 8.57 -31.88 39.26
N SER A 249 8.69 -31.70 40.58
CA SER A 249 7.67 -31.05 41.43
C SER A 249 7.97 -29.59 41.77
N ASP A 250 9.04 -28.98 41.23
CA ASP A 250 9.49 -27.64 41.65
C ASP A 250 9.28 -26.51 40.62
N THR A 251 8.64 -26.75 39.47
CA THR A 251 8.41 -25.70 38.45
C THR A 251 6.98 -25.17 38.34
N ALA A 252 6.04 -25.58 39.20
CA ALA A 252 4.64 -25.17 39.09
C ALA A 252 3.98 -24.66 40.39
N ILE A 253 4.76 -24.31 41.42
CA ILE A 253 4.23 -23.71 42.65
C ILE A 253 4.97 -22.40 42.94
N THR A 254 4.84 -21.45 42.02
CA THR A 254 4.91 -20.03 42.38
C THR A 254 3.48 -19.53 42.48
N THR A 255 3.03 -19.26 43.70
CA THR A 255 1.79 -18.57 43.99
C THR A 255 1.69 -17.31 43.11
N VAL A 256 0.74 -17.34 42.17
CA VAL A 256 0.40 -16.32 41.18
C VAL A 256 -0.18 -15.08 41.89
N ALA A 257 0.67 -14.38 42.63
CA ALA A 257 0.35 -13.11 43.26
C ALA A 257 0.54 -11.91 42.30
N GLU A 258 0.98 -12.13 41.06
CA GLU A 258 1.37 -11.05 40.14
C GLU A 258 0.81 -11.19 38.71
N ALA A 259 -0.30 -11.92 38.49
CA ALA A 259 -0.94 -11.96 37.15
C ALA A 259 -1.81 -10.74 36.81
N TRP A 260 -1.81 -9.71 37.67
CA TRP A 260 -2.27 -8.34 37.35
C TRP A 260 -1.12 -7.43 36.90
N GLU A 261 0.03 -7.99 36.49
CA GLU A 261 0.93 -7.35 35.52
C GLU A 261 0.21 -7.21 34.16
N LEU A 262 -0.86 -6.41 34.17
CA LEU A 262 -1.53 -5.83 33.02
C LEU A 262 -0.46 -5.33 32.05
N SER A 263 -0.38 -5.99 30.89
CA SER A 263 0.52 -5.73 29.76
C SER A 263 1.61 -4.70 30.08
N LEU A 264 2.80 -5.18 30.47
CA LEU A 264 3.95 -4.33 30.79
C LEU A 264 4.16 -3.20 29.75
N ALA A 265 3.77 -3.44 28.49
CA ALA A 265 3.77 -2.51 27.37
C ALA A 265 2.76 -1.34 27.50
N ALA A 266 1.51 -1.60 27.93
CA ALA A 266 0.51 -0.54 28.15
C ALA A 266 0.85 0.34 29.37
N ALA A 267 1.43 -0.27 30.41
CA ALA A 267 1.92 0.45 31.58
C ALA A 267 3.21 1.25 31.30
N SER A 268 4.08 0.81 30.38
CA SER A 268 5.28 1.56 29.96
C SER A 268 5.00 2.70 28.99
N ALA A 269 3.90 2.64 28.25
CA ALA A 269 3.58 3.61 27.20
C ALA A 269 2.99 4.93 27.71
N SER A 270 2.65 5.06 29.01
CA SER A 270 2.01 6.24 29.60
C SER A 270 2.84 7.53 29.52
N LYS A 271 4.11 7.48 29.07
CA LYS A 271 5.04 8.62 28.96
C LYS A 271 5.12 9.46 30.26
N ASP A 272 4.77 8.89 31.41
CA ASP A 272 4.88 9.57 32.68
C ASP A 272 6.27 9.31 33.30
N LYS A 273 7.09 10.36 33.40
CA LYS A 273 8.44 10.33 33.98
C LYS A 273 8.41 9.72 35.41
N ARG A 274 7.30 9.91 36.14
CA ARG A 274 7.08 9.43 37.51
C ARG A 274 7.03 7.90 37.62
N VAL A 275 6.41 7.22 36.66
CA VAL A 275 6.33 5.74 36.64
C VAL A 275 7.69 5.15 36.29
N LYS A 276 8.47 5.82 35.43
CA LYS A 276 9.80 5.37 35.02
C LYS A 276 10.80 5.40 36.20
N ASP A 277 10.73 6.41 37.06
CA ASP A 277 11.64 6.59 38.20
C ASP A 277 11.33 5.65 39.38
N VAL A 278 10.04 5.42 39.67
CA VAL A 278 9.58 4.42 40.68
C VAL A 278 9.87 2.98 40.21
N LYS A 279 9.70 2.71 38.92
CA LYS A 279 10.01 1.39 38.33
C LYS A 279 11.51 1.15 38.27
N ASN A 280 12.35 2.15 38.02
CA ASN A 280 13.81 2.03 38.08
C ASN A 280 14.33 1.75 39.51
N THR A 281 13.65 2.24 40.54
CA THR A 281 13.98 1.91 41.95
C THR A 281 13.53 0.49 42.33
N SER A 282 12.36 0.03 41.85
CA SER A 282 11.86 -1.33 42.09
C SER A 282 12.58 -2.40 41.26
N LEU A 283 12.93 -2.11 40.00
CA LEU A 283 13.75 -2.96 39.13
C LEU A 283 15.17 -3.15 39.67
N LYS A 284 15.76 -2.12 40.31
CA LYS A 284 17.03 -2.28 41.03
C LYS A 284 16.92 -3.25 42.23
N GLN A 285 15.77 -3.32 42.89
CA GLN A 285 15.52 -4.27 43.98
C GLN A 285 15.22 -5.69 43.46
N GLN A 286 14.52 -5.84 42.34
CA GLN A 286 14.27 -7.14 41.69
C GLN A 286 15.52 -7.71 40.99
N ASN A 287 16.39 -6.90 40.38
CA ASN A 287 17.62 -7.37 39.74
C ASN A 287 18.61 -7.98 40.75
N ASN A 288 18.58 -7.55 42.02
CA ASN A 288 19.34 -8.19 43.09
C ASN A 288 18.82 -9.59 43.46
N LYS A 289 17.55 -9.89 43.19
CA LYS A 289 16.93 -11.20 43.42
C LYS A 289 17.07 -12.16 42.23
N LYS A 290 17.08 -11.62 40.99
CA LYS A 290 17.24 -12.40 39.74
C LYS A 290 18.66 -12.90 39.48
N ARG A 291 19.66 -12.46 40.27
CA ARG A 291 21.06 -12.88 40.12
C ARG A 291 21.38 -14.24 40.77
N GLN A 292 20.39 -14.92 41.35
CA GLN A 292 20.55 -16.24 42.00
C GLN A 292 19.85 -17.42 41.30
N THR A 293 19.17 -17.22 40.16
CA THR A 293 18.54 -18.32 39.43
C THR A 293 18.80 -18.19 37.93
N LYS A 294 19.86 -18.84 37.45
CA LYS A 294 20.15 -18.92 36.01
C LYS A 294 20.68 -20.31 35.63
N THR A 295 19.78 -21.15 35.12
CA THR A 295 19.98 -22.33 34.25
C THR A 295 18.56 -22.74 33.81
N SER A 296 18.20 -23.10 32.59
CA SER A 296 18.84 -23.34 31.28
C SER A 296 17.68 -23.51 30.29
N ASN A 297 17.92 -23.25 29.00
CA ASN A 297 16.94 -23.40 27.92
C ASN A 297 16.61 -24.87 27.57
N ASP A 298 15.47 -24.98 26.88
CA ASP A 298 14.97 -26.05 25.99
C ASP A 298 14.41 -27.33 26.60
N ALA A 299 13.09 -27.50 26.42
CA ALA A 299 12.44 -28.80 26.37
C ALA A 299 11.40 -28.80 25.25
N SER A 300 11.69 -29.59 24.22
CA SER A 300 10.81 -30.03 23.15
C SER A 300 9.50 -30.61 23.69
N VAL A 301 8.36 -30.01 23.38
CA VAL A 301 7.05 -30.60 23.63
C VAL A 301 6.52 -31.16 22.30
N LEU A 302 6.34 -32.48 22.25
CA LEU A 302 5.71 -33.20 21.15
C LEU A 302 4.29 -32.66 20.92
N SER A 303 4.00 -32.23 19.67
CA SER A 303 2.67 -31.80 19.24
C SER A 303 1.72 -33.00 19.22
N VAL A 304 0.79 -33.04 20.17
CA VAL A 304 -0.38 -33.91 20.11
C VAL A 304 -1.34 -33.29 19.09
N THR A 305 -1.78 -34.04 18.09
CA THR A 305 -2.69 -33.56 17.02
C THR A 305 -4.07 -33.19 17.59
N ASP A 306 -4.69 -32.14 17.05
CA ASP A 306 -5.96 -31.56 17.53
C ASP A 306 -7.11 -32.60 17.67
N ASP A 307 -7.13 -33.64 16.84
CA ASP A 307 -8.15 -34.71 16.85
C ASP A 307 -8.14 -35.59 18.14
N LEU A 308 -6.99 -35.68 18.82
CA LEU A 308 -6.84 -36.45 20.07
C LEU A 308 -7.43 -35.69 21.28
N ILE A 309 -7.50 -34.36 21.22
CA ILE A 309 -8.00 -33.51 22.31
C ILE A 309 -9.52 -33.65 22.43
N GLU A 310 -10.25 -33.68 21.31
CA GLU A 310 -11.72 -33.72 21.29
C GLU A 310 -12.30 -35.08 21.64
N SER A 311 -11.52 -36.14 21.44
CA SER A 311 -11.90 -37.53 21.73
C SER A 311 -11.60 -37.93 23.17
N SER A 312 -10.55 -37.37 23.77
CA SER A 312 -10.00 -37.86 25.05
C SER A 312 -10.40 -37.05 26.29
N ILE A 313 -10.81 -35.78 26.14
CA ILE A 313 -11.12 -34.89 27.28
C ILE A 313 -12.53 -34.30 27.16
N ARG A 314 -13.31 -34.37 28.24
CA ARG A 314 -14.60 -33.67 28.38
C ARG A 314 -14.57 -32.70 29.55
N VAL A 315 -15.30 -31.59 29.42
CA VAL A 315 -15.34 -30.52 30.42
C VAL A 315 -16.71 -30.40 31.04
N GLN A 316 -16.77 -30.30 32.36
CA GLN A 316 -17.98 -29.99 33.13
C GLN A 316 -17.80 -28.70 33.93
N VAL A 317 -18.87 -27.93 34.06
CA VAL A 317 -18.91 -26.67 34.82
C VAL A 317 -19.92 -26.80 35.96
N PRO A 318 -19.54 -26.52 37.21
CA PRO A 318 -20.46 -26.58 38.34
C PRO A 318 -21.69 -25.67 38.14
N GLY A 319 -22.88 -26.28 38.14
CA GLY A 319 -24.16 -25.57 37.93
C GLY A 319 -24.72 -25.68 36.51
N LEU A 320 -24.03 -26.32 35.57
CA LEU A 320 -24.57 -26.71 34.26
C LEU A 320 -24.74 -28.22 34.20
N GLU A 321 -25.85 -28.68 33.61
CA GLU A 321 -26.09 -30.09 33.34
C GLU A 321 -25.47 -30.49 31.99
N GLY A 322 -24.70 -31.58 31.99
CA GLY A 322 -24.05 -32.13 30.79
C GLY A 322 -22.61 -31.68 30.54
N PHE A 323 -21.98 -32.25 29.50
CA PHE A 323 -20.63 -31.88 29.08
C PHE A 323 -20.63 -30.64 28.17
N ILE A 324 -19.67 -29.74 28.35
CA ILE A 324 -19.56 -28.51 27.56
C ILE A 324 -18.94 -28.80 26.17
N PRO A 325 -19.55 -28.33 25.08
CA PRO A 325 -18.95 -28.39 23.75
C PRO A 325 -17.59 -27.67 23.67
N PRO A 326 -16.58 -28.23 22.97
CA PRO A 326 -15.27 -27.58 22.82
C PRO A 326 -15.32 -26.18 22.18
N SER A 327 -16.29 -25.94 21.31
CA SER A 327 -16.52 -24.65 20.64
C SER A 327 -17.15 -23.57 21.53
N THR A 328 -17.62 -23.92 22.72
CA THR A 328 -18.24 -22.96 23.65
C THR A 328 -17.19 -21.96 24.15
N THR A 329 -17.51 -20.66 24.12
CA THR A 329 -16.61 -19.61 24.61
C THR A 329 -16.73 -19.39 26.12
N LEU A 330 -15.66 -18.89 26.74
CA LEU A 330 -15.71 -18.51 28.15
C LEU A 330 -16.79 -17.44 28.43
N ALA A 331 -17.08 -16.57 27.46
CA ALA A 331 -18.21 -15.63 27.53
C ALA A 331 -19.57 -16.33 27.67
N GLN A 332 -19.82 -17.37 26.87
CA GLN A 332 -21.06 -18.16 26.93
C GLN A 332 -21.20 -18.88 28.27
N LEU A 333 -20.10 -19.44 28.79
CA LEU A 333 -20.08 -20.08 30.11
C LEU A 333 -20.30 -19.10 31.25
N ALA A 334 -19.65 -17.94 31.21
CA ALA A 334 -19.83 -16.89 32.21
C ALA A 334 -21.28 -16.37 32.25
N ALA A 335 -21.93 -16.29 31.08
CA ALA A 335 -23.33 -15.90 30.96
C ALA A 335 -24.30 -16.98 31.47
N ALA A 336 -23.98 -18.26 31.27
CA ALA A 336 -24.83 -19.38 31.67
C ALA A 336 -24.80 -19.68 33.18
N VAL A 337 -23.72 -19.34 33.89
CA VAL A 337 -23.59 -19.59 35.33
C VAL A 337 -23.28 -18.34 36.17
N PRO A 338 -24.14 -17.31 36.14
CA PRO A 338 -23.87 -16.01 36.77
C PRO A 338 -23.91 -16.03 38.31
N HIS A 339 -24.22 -17.17 38.94
CA HIS A 339 -24.46 -17.31 40.38
C HIS A 339 -23.48 -18.26 41.10
N THR A 340 -22.71 -19.08 40.38
CA THR A 340 -21.74 -20.03 40.97
C THR A 340 -20.28 -19.59 40.80
N ILE A 341 -20.03 -18.48 40.12
CA ILE A 341 -18.70 -17.90 39.99
C ILE A 341 -18.28 -17.39 41.37
N GLY A 342 -17.45 -18.18 42.05
CA GLY A 342 -16.63 -17.70 43.16
C GLY A 342 -15.57 -16.72 42.65
N PRO A 343 -14.36 -16.66 43.23
CA PRO A 343 -13.29 -15.83 42.67
C PRO A 343 -12.83 -16.25 41.25
N HIS A 344 -13.31 -17.38 40.72
CA HIS A 344 -12.98 -17.93 39.40
C HIS A 344 -14.08 -18.83 38.82
N LEU A 345 -14.16 -18.94 37.49
CA LEU A 345 -14.92 -19.94 36.73
C LEU A 345 -14.19 -21.29 36.82
N SER A 346 -14.83 -22.30 37.39
CA SER A 346 -14.21 -23.63 37.57
C SER A 346 -14.55 -24.57 36.41
N LEU A 347 -13.55 -25.04 35.67
CA LEU A 347 -13.69 -26.06 34.64
C LEU A 347 -13.15 -27.40 35.19
N THR A 348 -13.99 -28.41 35.20
CA THR A 348 -13.65 -29.76 35.67
C THR A 348 -13.36 -30.63 34.45
N LEU A 349 -12.13 -31.14 34.36
CA LEU A 349 -11.63 -31.93 33.24
C LEU A 349 -11.80 -33.43 33.53
N HIS A 350 -12.40 -34.15 32.60
CA HIS A 350 -12.56 -35.61 32.66
C HIS A 350 -11.72 -36.23 31.53
N LEU A 351 -10.93 -37.25 31.87
CA LEU A 351 -10.12 -38.01 30.91
C LEU A 351 -10.79 -39.35 30.61
N ASN A 352 -10.82 -39.74 29.34
CA ASN A 352 -11.23 -41.09 28.94
C ASN A 352 -10.00 -41.93 28.56
N THR A 353 -9.67 -42.89 29.42
CA THR A 353 -8.51 -43.78 29.28
C THR A 353 -8.84 -45.12 28.65
N ASN A 354 -10.13 -45.47 28.50
CA ASN A 354 -10.56 -46.85 28.27
C ASN A 354 -11.11 -47.11 26.85
N GLY A 355 -11.13 -46.10 25.97
CA GLY A 355 -11.59 -46.24 24.59
C GLY A 355 -13.10 -46.47 24.42
N GLU A 356 -13.88 -46.42 25.50
CA GLU A 356 -15.35 -46.49 25.45
C GLU A 356 -15.93 -45.14 25.00
N ALA A 357 -17.05 -45.15 24.25
CA ALA A 357 -17.71 -43.93 23.84
C ALA A 357 -18.30 -43.19 25.06
N TRP A 358 -18.01 -41.89 25.19
CA TRP A 358 -18.56 -41.05 26.26
C TRP A 358 -20.10 -41.11 26.28
N SER A 359 -20.70 -41.65 27.35
CA SER A 359 -22.15 -41.66 27.56
C SER A 359 -22.56 -40.54 28.53
N GLY A 360 -23.11 -39.44 28.01
CA GLY A 360 -23.68 -38.36 28.82
C GLY A 360 -24.28 -37.25 27.96
N PRO A 361 -25.31 -36.52 28.44
CA PRO A 361 -25.91 -35.42 27.69
C PRO A 361 -24.89 -34.30 27.48
N MET A 362 -24.90 -33.69 26.29
CA MET A 362 -24.10 -32.49 25.99
C MET A 362 -24.92 -31.26 26.38
N TRP A 363 -24.25 -30.22 26.88
CA TRP A 363 -24.91 -28.98 27.26
C TRP A 363 -25.52 -28.31 26.02
N GLU A 364 -26.85 -28.28 25.95
CA GLU A 364 -27.61 -27.52 24.98
C GLU A 364 -27.65 -26.07 25.49
N GLY A 365 -26.85 -25.19 24.88
CA GLY A 365 -26.76 -23.79 25.28
C GLY A 365 -28.12 -23.08 25.28
N ALA A 366 -28.20 -21.91 25.91
CA ALA A 366 -29.44 -21.11 25.96
C ALA A 366 -29.82 -20.57 24.57
N SER A 367 -30.49 -21.38 23.74
CA SER A 367 -31.20 -20.95 22.54
C SER A 367 -32.63 -20.57 22.90
N SER A 368 -33.05 -19.40 22.42
CA SER A 368 -34.38 -18.78 22.55
C SER A 368 -35.55 -19.76 22.43
N THR A 369 -36.18 -20.11 23.55
CA THR A 369 -37.52 -20.70 23.57
C THR A 369 -38.55 -19.60 23.38
N SER A 370 -39.24 -19.62 22.25
CA SER A 370 -40.46 -18.85 21.97
C SER A 370 -41.65 -19.45 22.73
N PRO A 371 -42.41 -18.69 23.53
CA PRO A 371 -43.68 -19.16 24.05
C PRO A 371 -44.79 -18.87 23.05
N SER A 372 -45.45 -19.93 22.59
CA SER A 372 -46.72 -19.89 21.87
C SER A 372 -47.80 -19.16 22.69
N SER A 373 -48.41 -18.12 22.11
CA SER A 373 -49.57 -17.40 22.67
C SER A 373 -50.85 -18.24 22.67
N PRO A 374 -51.90 -17.82 23.41
CA PRO A 374 -52.92 -17.00 22.73
C PRO A 374 -53.53 -15.87 23.58
N GLY A 375 -53.84 -14.73 22.94
CA GLY A 375 -55.01 -13.91 23.28
C GLY A 375 -54.80 -12.42 23.59
N ALA A 376 -55.41 -11.58 22.74
CA ALA A 376 -55.97 -10.23 22.97
C ALA A 376 -55.11 -8.95 22.81
N GLY A 377 -55.45 -8.17 21.76
CA GLY A 377 -55.79 -6.73 21.86
C GLY A 377 -54.69 -5.67 21.64
N PRO A 378 -54.91 -4.61 20.82
CA PRO A 378 -53.84 -3.72 20.33
C PRO A 378 -53.72 -2.40 21.11
N SER A 379 -52.49 -1.91 21.33
CA SER A 379 -52.17 -0.46 21.32
C SER A 379 -50.69 -0.14 21.55
N SER A 380 -50.26 0.92 20.85
CA SER A 380 -49.17 1.88 21.11
C SER A 380 -47.69 1.48 20.86
N SER A 381 -47.16 2.15 19.85
CA SER A 381 -45.77 2.51 19.54
C SER A 381 -44.80 2.66 20.73
N SER A 382 -43.67 1.94 20.66
CA SER A 382 -42.40 2.34 21.28
C SER A 382 -41.19 1.71 20.57
N ALA A 383 -40.09 2.44 20.57
CA ALA A 383 -38.87 2.23 19.79
C ALA A 383 -38.20 0.87 20.05
N GLY A 384 -37.86 0.17 18.97
CA GLY A 384 -37.17 -1.12 19.01
C GLY A 384 -35.74 -1.00 19.51
N THR A 385 -35.47 -1.54 20.69
CA THR A 385 -34.13 -1.80 21.21
C THR A 385 -33.68 -3.16 20.68
N THR A 386 -32.76 -3.17 19.70
CA THR A 386 -32.15 -4.37 19.15
C THR A 386 -31.20 -4.99 20.18
N SER A 387 -31.67 -6.00 20.91
CA SER A 387 -30.83 -6.83 21.79
C SER A 387 -30.68 -8.23 21.18
N SER A 388 -29.77 -8.37 20.22
CA SER A 388 -29.34 -9.69 19.72
C SER A 388 -27.98 -9.59 19.04
N SER A 389 -27.07 -10.52 19.38
CA SER A 389 -25.76 -10.82 18.75
C SER A 389 -24.46 -10.16 19.26
N ALA A 390 -24.37 -9.77 20.54
CA ALA A 390 -23.12 -9.21 21.11
C ALA A 390 -21.98 -10.24 21.38
N ALA A 391 -22.18 -11.54 21.14
CA ALA A 391 -21.30 -12.60 21.64
C ALA A 391 -20.20 -13.09 20.66
N SER A 392 -20.09 -12.55 19.44
CA SER A 392 -19.17 -13.10 18.41
C SER A 392 -18.17 -12.12 17.77
N THR A 393 -18.06 -10.87 18.24
CA THR A 393 -17.11 -9.89 17.67
C THR A 393 -16.16 -9.37 18.74
N GLY A 394 -14.86 -9.70 18.62
CA GLY A 394 -13.80 -9.56 19.62
C GLY A 394 -13.38 -8.14 20.09
N GLY A 395 -14.32 -7.22 20.27
CA GLY A 395 -14.12 -5.93 20.93
C GLY A 395 -14.67 -5.94 22.37
N SER A 396 -14.05 -5.19 23.28
CA SER A 396 -14.52 -5.00 24.66
C SER A 396 -15.96 -4.44 24.68
N ALA A 397 -16.83 -4.98 25.53
CA ALA A 397 -18.20 -4.46 25.66
C ALA A 397 -18.21 -3.00 26.14
N ILE A 398 -17.23 -2.63 26.99
CA ILE A 398 -17.01 -1.25 27.44
C ILE A 398 -16.66 -0.35 26.26
N LEU A 399 -15.80 -0.80 25.33
CA LEU A 399 -15.44 -0.03 24.14
C LEU A 399 -16.66 0.29 23.27
N ARG A 400 -17.59 -0.66 23.12
CA ARG A 400 -18.83 -0.45 22.37
C ARG A 400 -19.74 0.57 23.03
N TRP A 401 -19.98 0.44 24.34
CA TRP A 401 -20.76 1.44 25.08
C TRP A 401 -20.10 2.83 25.05
N PHE A 402 -18.78 2.88 25.21
CA PHE A 402 -18.00 4.11 25.19
C PHE A 402 -18.00 4.77 23.80
N GLY A 403 -17.94 3.98 22.72
CA GLY A 403 -18.11 4.44 21.35
C GLY A 403 -19.50 5.01 21.10
N ALA A 404 -20.54 4.28 21.51
CA ALA A 404 -21.95 4.65 21.31
C ALA A 404 -22.33 5.97 22.00
N VAL A 405 -21.74 6.27 23.17
CA VAL A 405 -21.95 7.56 23.85
C VAL A 405 -21.08 8.70 23.29
N GLY A 406 -20.25 8.47 22.27
CA GLY A 406 -19.38 9.48 21.67
C GLY A 406 -18.00 9.64 22.32
N GLY A 407 -17.62 8.72 23.21
CA GLY A 407 -16.36 8.78 23.97
C GLY A 407 -15.11 8.76 23.08
N LEU A 408 -15.11 7.99 21.98
CA LEU A 408 -13.99 7.95 21.05
C LEU A 408 -13.76 9.29 20.32
N ALA A 409 -14.84 10.03 20.03
CA ALA A 409 -14.74 11.36 19.44
C ALA A 409 -14.11 12.38 20.42
N LEU A 410 -14.46 12.29 21.71
CA LEU A 410 -13.88 13.10 22.78
C LEU A 410 -12.39 12.80 23.01
N VAL A 411 -11.99 11.54 22.91
CA VAL A 411 -10.58 11.12 22.95
C VAL A 411 -9.84 11.71 21.76
N ALA A 412 -10.35 11.54 20.55
CA ALA A 412 -9.75 12.10 19.34
C ALA A 412 -9.69 13.64 19.33
N ALA A 413 -10.62 14.32 20.01
CA ALA A 413 -10.62 15.77 20.14
C ALA A 413 -9.51 16.31 21.07
N ARG A 414 -9.04 15.49 22.02
CA ARG A 414 -8.05 15.85 23.05
C ARG A 414 -6.64 15.34 22.77
N LEU A 415 -6.46 14.58 21.69
CA LEU A 415 -5.13 14.24 21.21
C LEU A 415 -4.48 15.50 20.61
N PRO A 416 -3.15 15.67 20.78
CA PRO A 416 -2.44 16.77 20.14
C PRO A 416 -2.78 16.78 18.64
N ARG A 417 -3.33 17.89 18.17
CA ARG A 417 -3.39 18.13 16.72
C ARG A 417 -1.93 18.25 16.26
N PRO A 418 -1.51 17.63 15.15
CA PRO A 418 -0.38 18.18 14.43
C PRO A 418 -0.79 19.61 14.04
N HIS A 419 -0.28 20.56 14.83
CA HIS A 419 -0.54 22.00 14.85
C HIS A 419 -1.86 22.48 15.46
N ALA A 420 -1.75 23.13 16.61
CA ALA A 420 -2.63 24.23 16.98
C ALA A 420 -1.82 25.53 16.81
N PRO A 421 -2.36 26.60 16.20
CA PRO A 421 -1.70 27.90 16.23
C PRO A 421 -1.56 28.34 17.69
N PRO A 422 -0.45 28.99 18.08
CA PRO A 422 -0.29 29.47 19.44
C PRO A 422 -1.41 30.48 19.75
N PRO A 423 -1.97 30.50 20.98
CA PRO A 423 -2.80 31.61 21.41
C PRO A 423 -1.97 32.91 21.38
N ASP A 424 -2.61 34.02 21.02
CA ASP A 424 -1.97 35.34 21.01
C ASP A 424 -1.25 35.59 22.35
N PRO A 425 0.03 35.99 22.34
CA PRO A 425 0.76 36.21 23.58
C PRO A 425 0.15 37.40 24.35
N PRO A 426 -0.02 37.30 25.68
CA PRO A 426 -0.25 38.49 26.50
C PRO A 426 0.96 39.43 26.37
N ALA A 427 0.70 40.74 26.37
CA ALA A 427 1.70 41.78 26.17
C ALA A 427 2.97 41.57 27.03
N LEU A 428 4.13 41.60 26.37
CA LEU A 428 5.47 41.29 26.90
C LEU A 428 5.89 42.18 28.08
N VAL A 429 6.46 41.54 29.11
CA VAL A 429 7.57 42.11 29.89
C VAL A 429 8.77 41.17 29.72
N HIS A 430 9.82 41.68 29.09
CA HIS A 430 11.05 40.96 28.75
C HIS A 430 11.86 40.54 29.99
N HIS A 431 12.37 39.31 30.00
CA HIS A 431 13.78 39.04 30.31
C HIS A 431 14.25 37.73 29.63
N HIS A 432 15.40 37.83 28.96
CA HIS A 432 16.06 36.84 28.10
C HIS A 432 16.44 35.53 28.81
N HIS A 433 16.31 34.41 28.08
CA HIS A 433 17.42 33.45 27.87
C HIS A 433 17.14 32.54 26.65
N ASP A 434 18.11 32.48 25.76
CA ASP A 434 18.12 31.85 24.44
C ASP A 434 17.97 30.32 24.44
N LEU A 435 17.10 29.80 23.55
CA LEU A 435 17.28 28.51 22.87
C LEU A 435 16.66 28.61 21.45
N ASP A 436 17.54 28.64 20.45
CA ASP A 436 17.26 28.65 19.01
C ASP A 436 16.49 27.41 18.52
N TRP A 437 15.25 27.55 18.03
CA TRP A 437 14.65 26.64 17.04
C TRP A 437 13.74 27.39 16.05
N VAL A 438 14.19 27.35 14.78
CA VAL A 438 13.45 27.26 13.50
C VAL A 438 12.49 28.40 13.09
N LYS A 439 12.78 28.92 11.89
CA LYS A 439 12.03 29.93 11.15
C LYS A 439 10.57 29.50 10.87
N LEU A 440 9.68 30.49 10.92
CA LEU A 440 8.29 30.43 10.48
C LEU A 440 8.21 30.19 8.97
N ASP A 441 7.41 29.20 8.53
CA ASP A 441 6.88 29.13 7.17
C ASP A 441 5.45 28.49 7.14
N ASP A 442 4.71 28.85 6.09
CA ASP A 442 3.26 28.81 5.82
C ASP A 442 2.54 27.43 5.97
N PRO A 443 1.25 27.36 6.41
CA PRO A 443 0.56 26.10 6.76
C PRO A 443 0.07 25.26 5.56
N TYR A 444 0.53 25.56 4.34
CA TYR A 444 0.22 24.80 3.12
C TYR A 444 1.39 23.96 2.57
N GLU A 445 2.63 24.16 3.05
CA GLU A 445 3.79 23.41 2.55
C GLU A 445 4.07 22.09 3.31
N GLU A 446 3.66 21.94 4.56
CA GLU A 446 4.13 20.82 5.39
C GLU A 446 3.48 19.46 5.07
N VAL A 447 2.29 19.46 4.45
CA VAL A 447 1.69 18.23 3.90
C VAL A 447 2.45 17.75 2.66
N VAL A 448 3.15 18.66 1.97
CA VAL A 448 4.01 18.36 0.82
C VAL A 448 5.39 17.86 1.28
N GLU A 449 5.90 18.31 2.43
CA GLU A 449 7.19 17.86 2.98
C GLU A 449 7.15 16.50 3.69
N LEU A 450 6.00 16.06 4.22
CA LEU A 450 5.85 14.73 4.83
C LEU A 450 5.92 13.56 3.82
N GLY A 451 5.89 13.84 2.52
CA GLY A 451 6.11 12.86 1.44
C GLY A 451 7.58 12.73 0.98
N VAL A 452 8.47 13.63 1.41
CA VAL A 452 9.84 13.76 0.83
C VAL A 452 10.97 13.43 1.82
N ALA A 453 10.70 13.26 3.12
CA ALA A 453 11.72 12.83 4.09
C ALA A 453 11.98 11.31 4.06
N ALA A 454 12.36 10.77 2.89
CA ALA A 454 12.97 9.45 2.74
C ALA A 454 13.96 9.47 1.57
N GLY A 455 15.08 10.18 1.73
CA GLY A 455 16.22 10.05 0.83
C GLY A 455 17.11 11.29 0.70
N GLY A 456 18.24 11.29 1.41
CA GLY A 456 19.44 12.04 1.01
C GLY A 456 19.85 13.20 1.93
N GLY A 457 20.87 12.97 2.76
CA GLY A 457 21.58 14.01 3.49
C GLY A 457 22.49 13.41 4.56
N GLY A 458 23.70 12.99 4.19
CA GLY A 458 24.64 12.39 5.12
C GLY A 458 25.39 13.43 5.95
N VAL A 459 25.45 13.23 7.28
CA VAL A 459 26.64 13.45 8.14
C VAL A 459 26.56 12.44 9.30
N GLY A 460 27.72 11.90 9.70
CA GLY A 460 27.87 10.67 10.49
C GLY A 460 27.42 10.70 11.97
N GLY A 461 27.28 9.49 12.53
CA GLY A 461 27.33 9.23 13.97
C GLY A 461 26.19 8.34 14.45
N GLY A 462 26.51 7.12 14.91
CA GLY A 462 25.50 6.10 15.19
C GLY A 462 24.60 6.38 16.39
N ALA A 463 23.31 6.15 16.18
CA ALA A 463 22.33 5.74 17.19
C ALA A 463 21.18 5.06 16.43
N GLU A 464 21.01 3.74 16.63
CA GLU A 464 19.76 3.06 16.26
C GLU A 464 18.65 3.61 17.17
N GLU A 465 17.85 4.55 16.68
CA GLU A 465 16.58 4.94 17.31
C GLU A 465 15.41 4.45 16.46
N GLY A 466 14.57 3.60 17.06
CA GLY A 466 13.39 3.00 16.45
C GLY A 466 12.31 4.04 16.13
N GLY A 467 12.22 4.41 14.85
CA GLY A 467 11.08 5.11 14.26
C GLY A 467 9.86 4.20 14.12
N CYS A 468 8.67 4.78 14.29
CA CYS A 468 7.35 4.17 14.20
C CYS A 468 7.16 3.20 13.01
N THR A 469 7.31 1.90 13.27
CA THR A 469 7.06 0.83 12.30
C THR A 469 5.58 0.45 12.29
N GLY A 470 4.83 0.80 11.24
CA GLY A 470 3.61 0.06 10.89
C GLY A 470 2.54 0.82 10.11
N VAL A 471 2.07 1.96 10.60
CA VAL A 471 0.94 2.70 10.00
C VAL A 471 1.38 4.11 9.60
N PRO A 472 1.12 4.55 8.36
CA PRO A 472 1.50 5.90 7.92
C PRO A 472 0.86 7.00 8.78
N ALA A 473 1.59 8.09 9.01
CA ALA A 473 1.13 9.21 9.83
C ALA A 473 -0.21 9.80 9.32
N HIS A 474 -0.39 9.90 8.00
CA HIS A 474 -1.61 10.42 7.40
C HIS A 474 -2.85 9.55 7.71
N ALA A 475 -2.69 8.23 7.88
CA ALA A 475 -3.78 7.34 8.23
C ALA A 475 -4.23 7.52 9.69
N LEU A 476 -3.29 7.76 10.61
CA LEU A 476 -3.60 8.09 12.01
C LEU A 476 -4.23 9.49 12.13
N LEU A 477 -3.76 10.46 11.34
CA LEU A 477 -4.38 11.78 11.25
C LEU A 477 -5.81 11.69 10.73
N ALA A 478 -6.03 10.92 9.65
CA ALA A 478 -7.36 10.65 9.12
C ALA A 478 -8.25 10.01 10.19
N LEU A 479 -7.76 8.98 10.90
CA LEU A 479 -8.51 8.32 11.97
C LEU A 479 -8.98 9.33 13.05
N GLY A 480 -8.10 10.22 13.50
CA GLY A 480 -8.45 11.25 14.48
C GLY A 480 -9.52 12.24 14.01
N LEU A 481 -9.53 12.58 12.72
CA LEU A 481 -10.57 13.42 12.10
C LEU A 481 -11.89 12.66 11.93
N LEU A 482 -11.82 11.41 11.47
CA LEU A 482 -12.96 10.57 11.13
C LEU A 482 -13.71 10.05 12.35
N LEU A 483 -13.05 9.83 13.49
CA LEU A 483 -13.70 9.47 14.77
C LEU A 483 -14.73 10.50 15.25
N LYS A 484 -14.69 11.72 14.72
CA LYS A 484 -15.66 12.79 15.03
C LYS A 484 -16.89 12.78 14.11
N LEU A 485 -16.95 11.87 13.15
CA LEU A 485 -18.10 11.72 12.25
C LEU A 485 -19.20 10.86 12.90
N PRO A 486 -20.48 11.21 12.68
CA PRO A 486 -21.59 10.40 13.17
C PRO A 486 -21.55 9.00 12.54
N GLY A 487 -21.73 7.96 13.35
CA GLY A 487 -21.74 6.56 12.91
C GLY A 487 -20.38 5.96 12.53
N TYR A 488 -19.30 6.75 12.47
CA TYR A 488 -17.98 6.23 12.10
C TYR A 488 -17.36 5.36 13.21
N ALA A 489 -17.50 5.77 14.47
CA ALA A 489 -17.01 5.00 15.59
C ALA A 489 -17.63 3.58 15.61
N ASP A 490 -18.94 3.48 15.42
CA ASP A 490 -19.64 2.18 15.41
C ASP A 490 -19.16 1.31 14.22
N ALA A 491 -19.09 1.88 13.02
CA ALA A 491 -18.61 1.16 11.84
C ALA A 491 -17.13 0.76 11.93
N LEU A 492 -16.30 1.52 12.64
CA LEU A 492 -14.93 1.13 12.93
C LEU A 492 -14.92 -0.07 13.90
N LEU A 493 -15.75 -0.05 14.95
CA LEU A 493 -15.79 -1.11 15.96
C LEU A 493 -16.31 -2.46 15.43
N ASP A 494 -17.00 -2.48 14.29
CA ASP A 494 -17.33 -3.70 13.55
C ASP A 494 -16.06 -4.46 13.06
N GLU A 495 -14.92 -3.78 12.94
CA GLU A 495 -13.63 -4.35 12.52
C GLU A 495 -12.88 -5.12 13.63
N GLY A 496 -13.46 -5.17 14.84
CA GLY A 496 -12.94 -5.95 15.97
C GLY A 496 -11.49 -5.57 16.34
N ALA A 497 -10.59 -6.56 16.32
CA ALA A 497 -9.20 -6.38 16.77
C ALA A 497 -8.44 -5.32 15.96
N ARG A 498 -8.74 -5.16 14.66
CA ARG A 498 -8.08 -4.15 13.81
C ARG A 498 -8.39 -2.72 14.28
N ALA A 499 -9.61 -2.47 14.72
CA ALA A 499 -10.00 -1.19 15.32
C ALA A 499 -9.26 -0.93 16.63
N CYS A 500 -9.14 -1.96 17.50
CA CYS A 500 -8.39 -1.84 18.75
C CYS A 500 -6.90 -1.53 18.50
N HIS A 501 -6.28 -2.16 17.50
CA HIS A 501 -4.90 -1.86 17.10
C HIS A 501 -4.74 -0.41 16.63
N LEU A 502 -5.64 0.07 15.76
CA LEU A 502 -5.61 1.46 15.31
C LEU A 502 -5.80 2.46 16.45
N LEU A 503 -6.73 2.21 17.37
CA LEU A 503 -6.96 3.07 18.53
C LEU A 503 -5.77 3.05 19.50
N ARG A 504 -5.09 1.90 19.66
CA ARG A 504 -3.82 1.81 20.42
C ARG A 504 -2.71 2.64 19.77
N LEU A 505 -2.56 2.54 18.46
CA LEU A 505 -1.57 3.32 17.70
C LEU A 505 -1.87 4.82 17.76
N LEU A 506 -3.14 5.21 17.65
CA LEU A 506 -3.59 6.61 17.81
C LEU A 506 -3.26 7.15 19.21
N LEU A 507 -3.37 6.30 20.23
CA LEU A 507 -2.93 6.61 21.59
C LEU A 507 -1.42 6.43 21.78
N GLY A 508 -0.60 6.26 20.74
CA GLY A 508 0.86 6.17 20.82
C GLY A 508 1.40 4.88 21.43
N VAL A 509 0.66 3.78 21.34
CA VAL A 509 1.10 2.43 21.78
C VAL A 509 1.30 1.55 20.56
N THR A 510 2.52 1.05 20.38
CA THR A 510 2.92 0.23 19.23
C THR A 510 2.84 -1.27 19.49
N HIS A 511 2.24 -1.71 20.60
CA HIS A 511 2.15 -3.11 20.99
C HIS A 511 0.71 -3.50 21.29
N ASP A 512 0.36 -4.75 21.00
CA ASP A 512 -0.92 -5.32 21.39
C ASP A 512 -0.96 -5.57 22.91
N GLU A 513 -2.05 -6.16 23.39
CA GLU A 513 -2.24 -6.49 24.80
C GLU A 513 -1.29 -7.57 25.33
N ASP A 514 -0.79 -8.45 24.47
CA ASP A 514 0.14 -9.52 24.83
C ASP A 514 1.60 -9.07 24.69
N GLY A 515 1.84 -7.79 24.34
CA GLY A 515 3.16 -7.18 24.21
C GLY A 515 3.84 -7.46 22.87
N ARG A 516 3.11 -7.98 21.88
CA ARG A 516 3.61 -8.17 20.51
C ARG A 516 3.55 -6.84 19.77
N SER A 517 4.54 -6.57 18.93
CA SER A 517 4.53 -5.35 18.11
C SER A 517 3.32 -5.34 17.19
N ILE A 518 2.60 -4.22 17.15
CA ILE A 518 1.60 -3.91 16.12
C ILE A 518 2.38 -3.51 14.86
N ALA A 519 3.15 -4.46 14.31
CA ALA A 519 3.89 -4.30 13.07
C ALA A 519 3.22 -5.14 11.97
N VAL A 520 3.21 -4.57 10.77
CA VAL A 520 2.62 -5.15 9.57
C VAL A 520 3.40 -6.41 9.19
N GLY A 521 2.78 -7.57 9.37
CA GLY A 521 3.20 -8.83 8.79
C GLY A 521 1.97 -9.51 8.23
N GLU A 522 1.72 -9.35 6.93
CA GLU A 522 1.02 -10.38 6.16
C GLU A 522 1.69 -11.73 6.45
N GLY A 523 0.88 -12.75 6.73
CA GLY A 523 1.35 -14.13 6.73
C GLY A 523 1.76 -14.69 8.08
N ARG A 524 0.75 -15.11 8.87
CA ARG A 524 0.74 -16.46 9.47
C ARG A 524 -0.65 -16.83 9.94
N SER A 525 -1.37 -17.54 9.07
CA SER A 525 -2.28 -18.67 9.35
C SER A 525 -3.58 -18.60 8.53
N GLY A 526 -3.75 -19.59 7.66
CA GLY A 526 -5.05 -20.06 7.18
C GLY A 526 -5.54 -19.42 5.88
N GLY A 527 -5.46 -20.17 4.78
CA GLY A 527 -6.11 -19.84 3.52
C GLY A 527 -7.61 -19.59 3.73
N GLY A 528 -8.06 -18.43 3.28
CA GLY A 528 -9.45 -17.99 3.34
C GLY A 528 -9.60 -16.70 2.54
N VAL A 529 -10.30 -16.83 1.43
CA VAL A 529 -10.62 -15.81 0.42
C VAL A 529 -11.29 -14.57 1.04
N GLY A 530 -10.86 -13.37 0.63
CA GLY A 530 -11.65 -12.12 0.72
C GLY A 530 -11.17 -11.03 1.70
N GLY A 531 -10.43 -10.02 1.19
CA GLY A 531 -10.54 -8.64 1.67
C GLY A 531 -9.96 -8.26 3.05
N ALA A 532 -8.85 -8.84 3.50
CA ALA A 532 -8.18 -8.38 4.72
C ALA A 532 -7.27 -7.16 4.45
N GLY A 533 -7.88 -5.97 4.26
CA GLY A 533 -7.14 -4.71 4.00
C GLY A 533 -6.15 -4.31 5.10
N SER A 534 -5.11 -3.57 4.69
CA SER A 534 -4.05 -3.05 5.56
C SER A 534 -4.59 -2.13 6.67
N LEU A 535 -3.93 -2.12 7.84
CA LEU A 535 -4.27 -1.18 8.92
C LEU A 535 -4.14 0.28 8.46
N GLY A 536 -3.27 0.58 7.49
CA GLY A 536 -3.08 1.92 6.94
C GLY A 536 -4.27 2.42 6.11
N THR A 537 -4.96 1.53 5.40
CA THR A 537 -6.10 1.87 4.55
C THR A 537 -7.44 1.77 5.28
N LEU A 538 -7.48 1.05 6.41
CA LEU A 538 -8.70 0.78 7.17
C LEU A 538 -9.54 2.03 7.51
N PRO A 539 -8.98 3.17 7.97
CA PRO A 539 -9.80 4.36 8.26
C PRO A 539 -10.61 4.83 7.05
N PHE A 540 -10.02 4.76 5.86
CA PHE A 540 -10.65 5.18 4.61
C PHE A 540 -11.70 4.17 4.13
N THR A 541 -11.42 2.86 4.23
CA THR A 541 -12.39 1.82 3.85
C THR A 541 -13.67 1.85 4.70
N VAL A 542 -13.58 2.24 5.98
CA VAL A 542 -14.74 2.44 6.86
C VAL A 542 -15.60 3.61 6.35
N VAL A 543 -14.97 4.73 5.96
CA VAL A 543 -15.69 5.87 5.37
C VAL A 543 -16.36 5.50 4.05
N ALA A 544 -15.66 4.79 3.16
CA ALA A 544 -16.25 4.34 1.90
C ALA A 544 -17.54 3.53 2.16
N ARG A 545 -17.51 2.55 3.07
CA ARG A 545 -18.70 1.75 3.42
C ARG A 545 -19.84 2.57 4.02
N LEU A 546 -19.53 3.58 4.84
CA LEU A 546 -20.55 4.51 5.36
C LEU A 546 -21.20 5.32 4.25
N LEU A 547 -20.41 5.81 3.30
CA LEU A 547 -20.90 6.53 2.13
C LEU A 547 -21.76 5.65 1.21
N GLU A 548 -21.37 4.39 1.00
CA GLU A 548 -22.15 3.41 0.21
C GLU A 548 -23.50 3.09 0.85
N ARG A 549 -23.57 3.03 2.18
CA ARG A 549 -24.83 2.79 2.93
C ARG A 549 -25.72 4.04 3.03
N ALA A 550 -25.22 5.21 2.62
CA ALA A 550 -25.90 6.50 2.80
C ALA A 550 -26.23 7.15 1.44
N PRO A 551 -27.43 6.91 0.87
CA PRO A 551 -27.85 7.46 -0.42
C PRO A 551 -27.76 8.98 -0.48
N LEU A 552 -27.43 9.53 -1.65
CA LEU A 552 -27.28 10.98 -1.88
C LEU A 552 -28.53 11.78 -1.48
N GLN A 553 -29.71 11.25 -1.77
CA GLN A 553 -30.99 11.94 -1.53
C GLN A 553 -31.38 11.96 -0.04
N SER A 554 -30.85 11.03 0.76
CA SER A 554 -31.18 10.91 2.18
C SER A 554 -30.61 12.09 3.00
N ASP A 555 -31.36 12.59 3.98
CA ASP A 555 -30.89 13.66 4.87
C ASP A 555 -29.62 13.25 5.62
N ALA A 556 -29.55 11.99 6.07
CA ALA A 556 -28.38 11.41 6.71
C ALA A 556 -27.16 11.38 5.77
N GLY A 557 -27.36 11.03 4.49
CA GLY A 557 -26.31 11.02 3.47
C GLY A 557 -25.81 12.42 3.11
N ARG A 558 -26.68 13.42 3.05
CA ARG A 558 -26.29 14.84 2.86
C ARG A 558 -25.56 15.38 4.08
N ALA A 559 -26.02 15.06 5.28
CA ALA A 559 -25.35 15.47 6.52
C ALA A 559 -23.94 14.88 6.65
N LEU A 560 -23.77 13.60 6.32
CA LEU A 560 -22.46 12.93 6.33
C LEU A 560 -21.47 13.61 5.35
N ARG A 561 -21.92 13.92 4.13
CA ARG A 561 -21.10 14.59 3.11
C ARG A 561 -20.69 16.01 3.49
N ARG A 562 -21.60 16.78 4.10
CA ARG A 562 -21.28 18.11 4.67
C ARG A 562 -20.31 18.00 5.84
N ALA A 563 -20.49 17.03 6.74
CA ALA A 563 -19.60 16.80 7.87
C ALA A 563 -18.18 16.43 7.42
N LEU A 564 -18.05 15.60 6.38
CA LEU A 564 -16.74 15.25 5.77
C LEU A 564 -16.02 16.48 5.19
N LEU A 565 -16.74 17.41 4.56
CA LEU A 565 -16.16 18.65 4.04
C LEU A 565 -15.74 19.61 5.15
N GLN A 566 -16.65 19.92 6.08
CA GLN A 566 -16.44 20.89 7.16
C GLN A 566 -15.28 20.48 8.08
N ARG A 567 -15.08 19.17 8.28
CA ARG A 567 -13.98 18.64 9.09
C ARG A 567 -12.66 18.51 8.33
N GLY A 568 -12.61 18.89 7.05
CA GLY A 568 -11.40 18.83 6.22
C GLY A 568 -11.00 17.43 5.76
N ALA A 569 -11.87 16.40 5.92
CA ALA A 569 -11.53 15.04 5.53
C ALA A 569 -11.31 14.91 4.02
N VAL A 570 -12.16 15.54 3.19
CA VAL A 570 -12.00 15.52 1.73
C VAL A 570 -10.72 16.22 1.28
N ARG A 571 -10.33 17.32 1.94
CA ARG A 571 -9.05 18.02 1.70
C ARG A 571 -7.87 17.08 1.95
N LEU A 572 -7.89 16.37 3.08
CA LEU A 572 -6.86 15.39 3.43
C LEU A 572 -6.79 14.26 2.40
N LEU A 573 -7.93 13.73 1.94
CA LEU A 573 -7.98 12.66 0.92
C LEU A 573 -7.31 13.10 -0.38
N LEU A 574 -7.61 14.31 -0.87
CA LEU A 574 -7.02 14.82 -2.10
C LEU A 574 -5.54 15.19 -1.94
N ALA A 575 -5.12 15.67 -0.77
CA ALA A 575 -3.71 15.89 -0.48
C ALA A 575 -2.93 14.56 -0.46
N CYS A 576 -3.47 13.52 0.16
CA CYS A 576 -2.88 12.18 0.12
C CYS A 576 -2.81 11.66 -1.33
N LEU A 577 -3.89 11.82 -2.10
CA LEU A 577 -3.92 11.42 -3.51
C LEU A 577 -2.88 12.19 -4.34
N ALA A 578 -2.69 13.48 -4.11
CA ALA A 578 -1.66 14.30 -4.75
C ALA A 578 -0.24 13.74 -4.52
N VAL A 579 0.06 13.36 -3.27
CA VAL A 579 1.36 12.78 -2.89
C VAL A 579 1.57 11.42 -3.55
N PHE A 580 0.61 10.49 -3.40
CA PHE A 580 0.74 9.13 -3.92
C PHE A 580 0.69 9.02 -5.44
N THR A 581 0.04 9.98 -6.10
CA THR A 581 0.01 10.03 -7.57
C THR A 581 1.08 10.94 -8.16
N HIS A 582 1.88 11.63 -7.33
CA HIS A 582 2.90 12.59 -7.74
C HIS A 582 2.39 13.79 -8.57
N HIS A 583 1.14 14.22 -8.34
CA HIS A 583 0.53 15.38 -9.00
C HIS A 583 0.35 16.53 -8.00
N ARG A 584 0.95 17.71 -8.25
CA ARG A 584 0.75 18.90 -7.41
C ARG A 584 -0.60 19.58 -7.73
N PRO A 585 -1.33 20.13 -6.73
CA PRO A 585 -2.54 20.91 -6.99
C PRO A 585 -2.21 22.21 -7.74
N ASN A 586 -3.13 22.69 -8.58
CA ASN A 586 -2.98 23.93 -9.35
C ASN A 586 -2.92 25.13 -8.39
N SER A 587 -1.73 25.65 -8.11
CA SER A 587 -1.55 26.94 -7.45
C SER A 587 -1.91 28.06 -8.44
N ASN A 588 -2.98 28.77 -8.16
CA ASN A 588 -3.50 29.86 -8.98
C ASN A 588 -2.72 31.16 -8.72
N ASP A 589 -1.39 31.11 -8.86
CA ASP A 589 -0.52 32.28 -8.68
C ASP A 589 -0.04 32.77 -10.05
N ASN A 590 -0.90 33.59 -10.65
CA ASN A 590 -0.66 34.21 -11.94
C ASN A 590 0.13 35.51 -11.72
N SER A 591 1.43 35.38 -11.44
CA SER A 591 2.40 36.47 -11.62
C SER A 591 3.38 36.08 -12.72
N GLN A 592 2.98 36.36 -13.97
CA GLN A 592 3.93 36.54 -15.06
C GLN A 592 4.87 37.69 -14.72
N GLY A 593 6.07 37.37 -14.26
CA GLY A 593 7.25 38.22 -14.33
C GLY A 593 8.26 37.54 -15.24
N SER A 594 8.55 38.16 -16.38
CA SER A 594 9.46 37.67 -17.42
C SER A 594 10.83 37.24 -16.87
N ASN A 595 11.29 36.04 -17.24
CA ASN A 595 12.65 35.84 -17.71
C ASN A 595 12.77 34.51 -18.46
N GLY A 596 13.23 34.60 -19.70
CA GLY A 596 13.32 33.46 -20.61
C GLY A 596 14.40 32.45 -20.20
N SER A 597 14.04 31.17 -20.25
CA SER A 597 14.93 30.12 -20.73
C SER A 597 14.08 28.95 -21.26
N THR A 598 14.15 28.76 -22.57
CA THR A 598 13.62 27.63 -23.32
C THR A 598 14.42 26.36 -23.00
N GLY A 599 13.75 25.20 -22.92
CA GLY A 599 14.41 23.91 -23.18
C GLY A 599 14.72 22.95 -22.01
N LYS A 600 13.94 22.89 -20.92
CA LYS A 600 14.19 21.88 -19.84
C LYS A 600 12.99 21.01 -19.39
N SER A 601 11.80 21.20 -19.96
CA SER A 601 10.61 20.44 -19.54
C SER A 601 10.49 19.07 -20.22
N GLU A 602 10.96 18.93 -21.47
CA GLU A 602 10.95 17.65 -22.20
C GLU A 602 11.98 16.65 -21.69
N GLU A 603 13.14 17.10 -21.20
CA GLU A 603 14.14 16.21 -20.60
C GLU A 603 13.63 15.48 -19.35
N LYS A 604 12.79 16.13 -18.52
CA LYS A 604 12.26 15.52 -17.29
C LYS A 604 11.19 14.46 -17.56
N SER A 605 10.42 14.61 -18.63
CA SER A 605 9.43 13.61 -19.03
C SER A 605 10.11 12.40 -19.67
N GLN A 606 11.20 12.59 -20.42
CA GLN A 606 12.03 11.47 -20.90
C GLN A 606 12.82 10.76 -19.77
N LEU A 607 13.23 11.49 -18.72
CA LEU A 607 13.96 10.90 -17.59
C LEU A 607 13.09 9.98 -16.69
N TYR A 608 11.76 10.12 -16.72
CA TYR A 608 10.86 9.24 -15.97
C TYR A 608 10.72 7.85 -16.62
N TRP A 609 10.84 7.77 -17.96
CA TRP A 609 10.90 6.51 -18.71
C TRP A 609 12.24 5.78 -18.57
N ALA A 610 13.29 6.47 -18.11
CA ALA A 610 14.62 5.90 -17.92
C ALA A 610 14.78 5.11 -16.59
N LYS A 611 13.82 5.16 -15.67
CA LYS A 611 13.82 4.31 -14.47
C LYS A 611 13.37 2.90 -14.86
N GLY A 612 14.33 2.08 -15.30
CA GLY A 612 14.12 0.70 -15.75
C GLY A 612 14.79 0.38 -17.09
N THR A 613 15.39 1.37 -17.76
CA THR A 613 16.30 1.13 -18.89
C THR A 613 17.67 0.80 -18.32
N GLY A 614 18.07 -0.47 -18.41
CA GLY A 614 19.27 -0.99 -17.75
C GLY A 614 20.53 -0.15 -17.97
N PHE A 615 21.13 0.31 -16.88
CA PHE A 615 22.32 1.14 -16.86
C PHE A 615 23.57 0.31 -16.53
N GLY A 616 24.44 0.20 -17.53
CA GLY A 616 25.80 -0.32 -17.41
C GLY A 616 26.84 0.71 -16.96
N THR A 617 26.51 1.74 -16.15
CA THR A 617 27.55 2.61 -15.57
C THR A 617 27.73 2.35 -14.08
N GLY A 618 28.90 1.83 -13.74
CA GLY A 618 29.29 1.45 -12.40
C GLY A 618 29.11 2.55 -11.36
N SER A 619 28.19 2.31 -10.43
CA SER A 619 28.41 2.58 -9.01
C SER A 619 27.92 1.34 -8.25
N THR A 620 28.83 0.68 -7.56
CA THR A 620 28.62 -0.56 -6.79
C THR A 620 28.21 -0.30 -5.34
N GLN A 621 27.85 0.94 -4.97
CA GLN A 621 27.58 1.31 -3.57
C GLN A 621 26.11 1.63 -3.23
N GLN A 622 25.17 1.53 -4.17
CA GLN A 622 23.74 1.60 -3.83
C GLN A 622 23.10 0.22 -3.91
N SER A 623 22.86 -0.39 -2.75
CA SER A 623 22.02 -1.58 -2.61
C SER A 623 20.54 -1.17 -2.69
N TRP A 624 20.05 -0.92 -3.90
CA TRP A 624 18.61 -0.76 -4.12
C TRP A 624 17.94 -2.12 -3.94
N ASN A 625 16.97 -2.21 -3.02
CA ASN A 625 16.22 -3.44 -2.79
C ASN A 625 14.92 -3.41 -3.61
N VAL A 626 14.90 -4.17 -4.71
CA VAL A 626 13.75 -4.27 -5.63
C VAL A 626 12.49 -4.74 -4.91
N GLU A 627 12.62 -5.71 -4.00
CA GLU A 627 11.49 -6.24 -3.25
C GLU A 627 10.88 -5.17 -2.35
N GLN A 628 11.70 -4.38 -1.65
CA GLN A 628 11.22 -3.26 -0.84
C GLN A 628 10.57 -2.16 -1.69
N ALA A 629 11.11 -1.86 -2.88
CA ALA A 629 10.52 -0.89 -3.80
C ALA A 629 9.16 -1.37 -4.33
N LEU A 630 9.03 -2.65 -4.70
CA LEU A 630 7.77 -3.25 -5.15
C LEU A 630 6.73 -3.32 -4.02
N VAL A 631 7.14 -3.65 -2.80
CA VAL A 631 6.26 -3.62 -1.62
C VAL A 631 5.78 -2.19 -1.38
N ARG A 632 6.68 -1.20 -1.44
CA ARG A 632 6.31 0.21 -1.31
C ARG A 632 5.32 0.63 -2.40
N GLN A 633 5.59 0.32 -3.67
CA GLN A 633 4.69 0.62 -4.78
C GLN A 633 3.31 0.00 -4.57
N ARG A 634 3.24 -1.28 -4.17
CA ARG A 634 1.98 -1.97 -3.87
C ARG A 634 1.22 -1.28 -2.73
N THR A 635 1.91 -0.87 -1.67
CA THR A 635 1.27 -0.16 -0.56
C THR A 635 0.77 1.22 -0.98
N GLU A 636 1.51 1.98 -1.79
CA GLU A 636 1.09 3.28 -2.32
C GLU A 636 -0.14 3.12 -3.22
N GLU A 637 -0.15 2.11 -4.09
CA GLU A 637 -1.29 1.75 -4.93
C GLU A 637 -2.53 1.35 -4.13
N GLU A 638 -2.37 0.55 -3.07
CA GLU A 638 -3.48 0.18 -2.18
C GLU A 638 -4.13 1.44 -1.58
N HIS A 639 -3.31 2.40 -1.14
CA HIS A 639 -3.81 3.69 -0.64
C HIS A 639 -4.53 4.46 -1.75
N VAL A 640 -3.94 4.60 -2.95
CA VAL A 640 -4.60 5.29 -4.08
C VAL A 640 -5.94 4.66 -4.40
N THR A 641 -6.01 3.33 -4.46
CA THR A 641 -7.24 2.59 -4.77
C THR A 641 -8.34 2.90 -3.77
N VAL A 642 -8.04 2.85 -2.47
CA VAL A 642 -9.03 3.14 -1.42
C VAL A 642 -9.39 4.63 -1.37
N LEU A 643 -8.45 5.54 -1.61
CA LEU A 643 -8.74 6.97 -1.69
C LEU A 643 -9.68 7.30 -2.85
N LEU A 644 -9.44 6.71 -4.03
CA LEU A 644 -10.35 6.80 -5.18
C LEU A 644 -11.71 6.18 -4.87
N GLN A 645 -11.75 5.05 -4.16
CA GLN A 645 -12.99 4.44 -3.69
C GLN A 645 -13.81 5.40 -2.82
N VAL A 646 -13.20 6.04 -1.82
CA VAL A 646 -13.91 7.00 -0.96
C VAL A 646 -14.47 8.16 -1.78
N LEU A 647 -13.70 8.72 -2.72
CA LEU A 647 -14.15 9.81 -3.58
C LEU A 647 -15.26 9.38 -4.53
N ALA A 648 -15.16 8.20 -5.13
CA ALA A 648 -16.21 7.58 -5.92
C ALA A 648 -17.51 7.40 -5.13
N SER A 649 -17.45 6.80 -3.93
CA SER A 649 -18.61 6.61 -3.04
C SER A 649 -19.18 7.94 -2.56
N TYR A 650 -18.34 8.98 -2.41
CA TYR A 650 -18.79 10.33 -2.09
C TYR A 650 -19.65 10.90 -3.23
N MET A 651 -19.19 10.77 -4.48
CA MET A 651 -19.85 11.34 -5.66
C MET A 651 -21.08 10.52 -6.12
N ASN A 652 -20.96 9.19 -6.14
CA ASN A 652 -21.98 8.27 -6.65
C ASN A 652 -22.00 6.95 -5.84
N PRO A 653 -22.64 6.94 -4.65
CA PRO A 653 -22.77 5.74 -3.83
C PRO A 653 -23.73 4.73 -4.47
N GLY A 654 -23.47 3.44 -4.29
CA GLY A 654 -24.34 2.35 -4.73
C GLY A 654 -24.35 2.13 -6.23
N GLU A 655 -23.32 2.59 -6.95
CA GLU A 655 -23.17 2.32 -8.38
C GLU A 655 -23.22 0.80 -8.61
N LYS A 656 -24.28 0.34 -9.26
CA LYS A 656 -24.38 -1.03 -9.76
C LYS A 656 -23.85 -1.04 -11.19
N TRP A 657 -22.70 -1.65 -11.39
CA TRP A 657 -22.05 -1.74 -12.68
C TRP A 657 -21.54 -3.16 -12.94
N PRO A 658 -21.81 -3.75 -14.12
CA PRO A 658 -22.58 -3.22 -15.25
C PRO A 658 -24.08 -3.00 -14.92
N PRO A 659 -24.76 -2.08 -15.61
CA PRO A 659 -26.18 -1.80 -15.37
C PRO A 659 -27.01 -3.05 -15.71
N GLU A 660 -27.99 -3.40 -14.87
CA GLU A 660 -28.89 -4.53 -15.12
C GLU A 660 -29.65 -4.31 -16.45
N GLU A 661 -29.65 -5.31 -17.34
CA GLU A 661 -30.38 -5.24 -18.62
C GLU A 661 -31.86 -4.93 -18.36
N GLY A 662 -32.31 -3.71 -18.70
CA GLY A 662 -33.70 -3.26 -18.53
C GLY A 662 -33.92 -2.16 -17.47
N ALA A 663 -32.88 -1.64 -16.82
CA ALA A 663 -32.99 -0.39 -16.08
C ALA A 663 -33.19 0.78 -17.06
N ALA A 664 -34.44 1.14 -17.33
CA ALA A 664 -34.79 2.29 -18.13
C ALA A 664 -34.04 3.53 -17.61
N GLU A 665 -33.30 4.19 -18.48
CA GLU A 665 -32.79 5.54 -18.26
C GLU A 665 -34.00 6.42 -17.92
N THR A 666 -34.15 6.80 -16.65
CA THR A 666 -35.01 7.91 -16.28
C THR A 666 -34.31 9.20 -16.71
N THR A 667 -34.22 9.42 -18.03
CA THR A 667 -33.90 10.71 -18.64
C THR A 667 -35.17 11.56 -18.65
N ASP A 668 -35.54 12.04 -17.47
CA ASP A 668 -36.35 13.24 -17.31
C ASP A 668 -35.66 14.09 -16.23
N ARG A 669 -34.44 14.56 -16.54
CA ARG A 669 -33.85 15.68 -15.82
C ARG A 669 -34.11 16.92 -16.66
N GLU A 670 -35.24 17.57 -16.37
CA GLU A 670 -35.52 18.92 -16.85
C GLU A 670 -34.32 19.83 -16.50
N ASP A 671 -33.91 20.64 -17.48
CA ASP A 671 -32.84 21.65 -17.42
C ASP A 671 -33.06 22.67 -16.28
N SER A 672 -32.78 22.25 -15.04
CA SER A 672 -32.64 23.13 -13.87
C SER A 672 -31.15 23.22 -13.51
N ASP A 673 -30.54 24.31 -13.97
CA ASP A 673 -29.09 24.56 -14.07
C ASP A 673 -28.31 24.67 -12.74
N ASP A 674 -28.78 24.11 -11.62
CA ASP A 674 -28.07 24.20 -10.32
C ASP A 674 -28.43 23.12 -9.26
N SER A 675 -29.20 22.07 -9.61
CA SER A 675 -29.68 21.08 -8.62
C SER A 675 -28.75 19.87 -8.42
N HIS A 676 -27.46 20.09 -8.13
CA HIS A 676 -26.59 19.00 -7.68
C HIS A 676 -26.83 18.69 -6.20
N ASP A 677 -27.10 17.43 -5.84
CA ASP A 677 -27.26 16.96 -4.45
C ASP A 677 -25.95 17.07 -3.61
N LEU A 678 -24.84 17.46 -4.23
CA LEU A 678 -23.53 17.63 -3.60
C LEU A 678 -23.22 19.11 -3.29
N PRO A 679 -22.49 19.40 -2.19
CA PRO A 679 -22.13 20.78 -1.85
C PRO A 679 -21.24 21.46 -2.90
N ALA A 680 -21.52 22.71 -3.25
CA ALA A 680 -20.73 23.48 -4.23
C ALA A 680 -19.23 23.57 -3.87
N GLU A 681 -18.91 23.70 -2.57
CA GLU A 681 -17.54 23.68 -2.05
C GLU A 681 -16.76 22.42 -2.49
N PHE A 682 -17.43 21.27 -2.62
CA PHE A 682 -16.79 20.04 -3.10
C PHE A 682 -16.39 20.15 -4.57
N ILE A 683 -17.25 20.72 -5.42
CA ILE A 683 -17.00 20.86 -6.85
C ILE A 683 -15.79 21.78 -7.09
N ASP A 684 -15.74 22.91 -6.40
CA ASP A 684 -14.61 23.85 -6.47
C ASP A 684 -13.30 23.19 -6.01
N LEU A 685 -13.40 22.34 -4.99
CA LEU A 685 -12.25 21.64 -4.43
C LEU A 685 -11.72 20.56 -5.37
N ILE A 686 -12.60 19.82 -6.06
CA ILE A 686 -12.21 18.83 -7.08
C ILE A 686 -11.59 19.52 -8.29
N ALA A 687 -12.16 20.65 -8.74
CA ALA A 687 -11.65 21.41 -9.89
C ALA A 687 -10.21 21.89 -9.71
N ASN A 688 -9.81 22.19 -8.46
CA ASN A 688 -8.46 22.66 -8.12
C ASN A 688 -7.53 21.55 -7.60
N SER A 689 -7.99 20.29 -7.60
CA SER A 689 -7.23 19.15 -7.07
C SER A 689 -6.46 18.37 -8.13
N SER A 690 -5.63 17.43 -7.67
CA SER A 690 -4.91 16.45 -8.50
C SER A 690 -5.78 15.29 -9.01
N LEU A 691 -7.07 15.19 -8.62
CA LEU A 691 -7.90 14.02 -8.94
C LEU A 691 -8.05 13.80 -10.45
N VAL A 692 -8.48 14.83 -11.20
CA VAL A 692 -8.71 14.71 -12.65
C VAL A 692 -7.39 14.48 -13.40
N PRO A 693 -6.29 15.20 -13.10
CA PRO A 693 -4.97 14.88 -13.65
C PRO A 693 -4.53 13.43 -13.37
N ALA A 694 -4.71 12.93 -12.14
CA ALA A 694 -4.35 11.57 -11.77
C ALA A 694 -5.15 10.52 -12.55
N ILE A 695 -6.47 10.69 -12.66
CA ILE A 695 -7.34 9.82 -13.47
C ILE A 695 -6.88 9.84 -14.94
N CYS A 696 -6.63 11.02 -15.50
CA CYS A 696 -6.11 11.15 -16.85
C CYS A 696 -4.76 10.44 -17.03
N SER A 697 -3.88 10.47 -16.03
CA SER A 697 -2.59 9.77 -16.06
C SER A 697 -2.79 8.25 -16.15
N TYR A 698 -3.65 7.68 -15.31
CA TYR A 698 -3.94 6.24 -15.35
C TYR A 698 -4.62 5.80 -16.64
N LEU A 699 -5.54 6.61 -17.18
CA LEU A 699 -6.23 6.32 -18.45
C LEU A 699 -5.35 6.50 -19.70
N ARG A 700 -4.17 7.13 -19.58
CA ARG A 700 -3.17 7.13 -20.66
C ARG A 700 -2.47 5.78 -20.79
N ASN A 701 -2.60 4.90 -19.80
CA ASN A 701 -1.98 3.58 -19.86
C ASN A 701 -2.60 2.75 -20.99
N ASP A 702 -1.72 2.26 -21.85
CA ASP A 702 -1.98 1.48 -23.04
C ASP A 702 -1.39 0.06 -22.93
N SER A 703 -0.97 -0.34 -21.72
CA SER A 703 -0.46 -1.68 -21.43
C SER A 703 -1.52 -2.55 -20.76
N VAL A 704 -2.06 -3.53 -21.49
CA VAL A 704 -3.00 -4.54 -20.94
C VAL A 704 -2.34 -5.37 -19.84
N LEU A 705 -1.04 -5.59 -19.96
CA LEU A 705 -0.24 -6.29 -18.98
C LEU A 705 -0.20 -5.53 -17.65
N ASP A 706 -0.03 -4.22 -17.68
CA ASP A 706 -0.06 -3.37 -16.49
C ASP A 706 -1.46 -3.30 -15.87
N MET A 707 -2.49 -3.07 -16.70
CA MET A 707 -3.90 -3.10 -16.27
C MET A 707 -4.27 -4.41 -15.58
N SER A 708 -3.78 -5.56 -16.08
CA SER A 708 -4.07 -6.87 -15.50
C SER A 708 -3.46 -7.11 -14.13
N ARG A 709 -2.42 -6.34 -13.75
CA ARG A 709 -1.81 -6.39 -12.41
C ARG A 709 -2.54 -5.49 -11.42
N HIS A 710 -3.10 -4.40 -11.92
CA HIS A 710 -3.63 -3.31 -11.12
C HIS A 710 -5.16 -3.20 -11.26
N ILE A 711 -5.84 -4.35 -11.35
CA ILE A 711 -7.30 -4.40 -11.61
C ILE A 711 -8.09 -3.57 -10.59
N PRO A 712 -7.88 -3.69 -9.26
CA PRO A 712 -8.66 -2.91 -8.29
C PRO A 712 -8.50 -1.40 -8.46
N LEU A 713 -7.29 -0.93 -8.77
CA LEU A 713 -7.01 0.47 -9.06
C LEU A 713 -7.83 0.95 -10.27
N TYR A 714 -7.74 0.22 -11.39
CA TYR A 714 -8.41 0.60 -12.64
C TYR A 714 -9.93 0.60 -12.54
N VAL A 715 -10.51 -0.34 -11.78
CA VAL A 715 -11.96 -0.33 -11.46
C VAL A 715 -12.36 0.99 -10.79
N HIS A 716 -11.58 1.47 -9.82
CA HIS A 716 -11.87 2.72 -9.11
C HIS A 716 -11.54 3.97 -9.94
N VAL A 717 -10.56 3.91 -10.84
CA VAL A 717 -10.30 4.97 -11.83
C VAL A 717 -11.50 5.15 -12.76
N LEU A 718 -12.05 4.06 -13.32
CA LEU A 718 -13.22 4.09 -14.21
C LEU A 718 -14.47 4.55 -13.46
N ARG A 719 -14.68 4.04 -12.25
CA ARG A 719 -15.78 4.47 -11.38
C ARG A 719 -15.72 5.96 -11.06
N CYS A 720 -14.54 6.50 -10.74
CA CYS A 720 -14.36 7.94 -10.56
C CYS A 720 -14.62 8.72 -11.85
N ALA A 721 -14.16 8.24 -13.01
CA ALA A 721 -14.41 8.91 -14.30
C ALA A 721 -15.91 8.98 -14.62
N ARG A 722 -16.65 7.90 -14.42
CA ARG A 722 -18.13 7.87 -14.57
C ARG A 722 -18.80 8.82 -13.58
N ALA A 723 -18.41 8.75 -12.30
CA ALA A 723 -18.98 9.61 -11.26
C ALA A 723 -18.75 11.10 -11.56
N LEU A 724 -17.54 11.50 -11.98
CA LEU A 724 -17.22 12.87 -12.37
C LEU A 724 -18.02 13.34 -13.59
N SER A 725 -18.19 12.47 -14.60
CA SER A 725 -18.99 12.77 -15.78
C SER A 725 -20.48 12.94 -15.42
N ALA A 726 -21.00 12.08 -14.54
CA ALA A 726 -22.39 12.11 -14.09
C ALA A 726 -22.75 13.33 -13.24
N LEU A 727 -21.75 14.06 -12.69
CA LEU A 727 -21.99 15.31 -11.98
C LEU A 727 -22.52 16.40 -12.91
N GLY A 728 -22.15 16.44 -14.19
CA GLY A 728 -22.62 17.48 -15.12
C GLY A 728 -22.20 18.92 -14.77
N ALA A 729 -21.25 19.11 -13.85
CA ALA A 729 -20.88 20.43 -13.36
C ALA A 729 -20.07 21.23 -14.40
N ARG A 730 -20.59 22.38 -14.84
CA ARG A 730 -19.96 23.25 -15.87
C ARG A 730 -18.52 23.64 -15.56
N ARG A 731 -18.18 23.84 -14.27
CA ARG A 731 -16.82 24.18 -13.81
C ARG A 731 -15.80 23.06 -14.04
N LEU A 732 -16.23 21.80 -14.07
CA LEU A 732 -15.35 20.65 -14.31
C LEU A 732 -15.18 20.33 -15.80
N ALA A 733 -16.07 20.84 -16.66
CA ALA A 733 -16.06 20.53 -18.10
C ALA A 733 -14.69 20.74 -18.79
N PRO A 734 -13.92 21.82 -18.52
CA PRO A 734 -12.60 21.98 -19.13
C PRO A 734 -11.60 20.89 -18.74
N ALA A 735 -11.63 20.45 -17.48
CA ALA A 735 -10.73 19.44 -16.93
C ALA A 735 -11.10 18.02 -17.40
N LEU A 736 -12.39 17.75 -17.62
CA LEU A 736 -12.90 16.42 -18.03
C LEU A 736 -12.81 16.17 -19.54
N ARG A 737 -12.63 17.20 -20.37
CA ARG A 737 -12.52 17.10 -21.84
C ARG A 737 -11.58 16.01 -22.37
N PRO A 738 -10.42 15.70 -21.75
CA PRO A 738 -9.56 14.63 -22.24
C PRO A 738 -10.10 13.21 -22.02
N LEU A 739 -11.02 13.00 -21.08
CA LEU A 739 -11.43 11.66 -20.62
C LEU A 739 -12.04 10.78 -21.73
N PRO A 740 -12.99 11.24 -22.57
CA PRO A 740 -13.56 10.40 -23.63
C PRO A 740 -12.51 9.88 -24.60
N ARG A 741 -11.57 10.74 -25.03
CA ARG A 741 -10.48 10.36 -25.95
C ARG A 741 -9.54 9.34 -25.33
N LEU A 742 -9.18 9.52 -24.06
CA LEU A 742 -8.30 8.59 -23.35
C LEU A 742 -8.96 7.22 -23.18
N LEU A 743 -10.24 7.18 -22.78
CA LEU A 743 -11.03 5.96 -22.67
C LEU A 743 -11.19 5.24 -24.01
N ALA A 744 -11.43 5.98 -25.10
CA ALA A 744 -11.48 5.41 -26.44
C ALA A 744 -10.14 4.77 -26.83
N CYS A 745 -9.01 5.36 -26.43
CA CYS A 745 -7.69 4.79 -26.67
C CYS A 745 -7.48 3.49 -25.88
N MET A 746 -7.74 3.50 -24.58
CA MET A 746 -7.65 2.35 -23.69
C MET A 746 -8.59 1.20 -24.13
N SER A 747 -9.80 1.55 -24.59
CA SER A 747 -10.77 0.61 -25.17
C SER A 747 -10.24 -0.04 -26.45
N ARG A 748 -9.57 0.71 -27.35
CA ARG A 748 -8.92 0.13 -28.54
C ARG A 748 -7.84 -0.88 -28.18
N THR A 749 -7.00 -0.59 -27.19
CA THR A 749 -5.95 -1.51 -26.72
C THR A 749 -6.55 -2.81 -26.17
N THR A 750 -7.57 -2.71 -25.32
CA THR A 750 -8.23 -3.90 -24.76
C THR A 750 -9.00 -4.71 -25.80
N ASN A 751 -9.61 -4.05 -26.80
CA ASN A 751 -10.22 -4.70 -27.96
C ASN A 751 -9.19 -5.45 -28.82
N SER A 752 -8.00 -4.88 -29.01
CA SER A 752 -6.88 -5.53 -29.70
C SER A 752 -6.48 -6.82 -28.99
N TYR A 753 -6.31 -6.77 -27.66
CA TYR A 753 -6.04 -7.96 -26.85
C TYR A 753 -7.11 -9.03 -26.96
N ALA A 754 -8.39 -8.68 -26.80
CA ALA A 754 -9.50 -9.62 -26.93
C ALA A 754 -9.54 -10.28 -28.33
N THR A 755 -9.22 -9.51 -29.37
CA THR A 755 -9.14 -10.00 -30.75
C THR A 755 -7.99 -10.98 -30.95
N LYS A 756 -6.78 -10.64 -30.49
CA LYS A 756 -5.59 -11.50 -30.61
C LYS A 756 -5.74 -12.81 -29.82
N LEU A 757 -6.35 -12.76 -28.64
CA LEU A 757 -6.68 -13.96 -27.87
C LEU A 757 -7.70 -14.85 -28.61
N ARG A 758 -8.67 -14.25 -29.32
CA ARG A 758 -9.66 -14.98 -30.13
C ARG A 758 -9.05 -15.61 -31.38
N MET A 759 -8.08 -14.96 -32.02
CA MET A 759 -7.36 -15.50 -33.18
C MET A 759 -6.58 -16.76 -32.79
N SER A 760 -5.90 -16.75 -31.65
CA SER A 760 -5.20 -17.93 -31.15
C SER A 760 -6.13 -19.12 -30.83
N LYS A 761 -7.33 -18.88 -30.27
CA LYS A 761 -8.30 -19.95 -29.94
C LYS A 761 -9.05 -20.53 -31.16
N LYS A 762 -9.00 -19.88 -32.33
CA LYS A 762 -9.63 -20.40 -33.56
C LYS A 762 -8.97 -21.69 -34.07
N ASN A 763 -7.75 -22.00 -33.64
CA ASN A 763 -7.09 -23.29 -33.87
C ASN A 763 -7.53 -24.40 -32.90
N ILE A 764 -8.40 -24.12 -31.90
CA ILE A 764 -8.83 -25.14 -30.92
C ILE A 764 -10.37 -25.24 -30.80
N PHE A 765 -11.17 -24.16 -30.88
CA PHE A 765 -12.64 -24.28 -30.88
C PHE A 765 -13.38 -23.15 -31.64
N GLY A 766 -14.31 -23.57 -32.51
CA GLY A 766 -15.13 -22.70 -33.36
C GLY A 766 -16.15 -21.81 -32.63
N LYS A 767 -16.59 -20.77 -33.36
CA LYS A 767 -17.75 -19.86 -33.19
C LYS A 767 -18.52 -19.89 -31.85
N MET A 768 -18.21 -18.96 -30.94
CA MET A 768 -19.07 -18.58 -29.81
C MET A 768 -18.64 -17.18 -29.28
N THR A 769 -19.58 -16.44 -28.68
CA THR A 769 -19.44 -15.05 -28.22
C THR A 769 -18.69 -14.95 -26.87
N TYR A 770 -17.98 -13.84 -26.63
CA TYR A 770 -17.04 -13.66 -25.47
C TYR A 770 -17.68 -13.91 -24.10
N SER A 771 -18.89 -13.38 -23.87
CA SER A 771 -19.64 -13.59 -22.63
C SER A 771 -20.17 -15.04 -22.47
N GLN A 772 -20.55 -15.69 -23.57
CA GLN A 772 -21.10 -17.06 -23.55
C GLN A 772 -20.06 -18.17 -23.38
N ARG A 773 -18.75 -17.88 -23.53
CA ARG A 773 -17.66 -18.87 -23.41
C ARG A 773 -17.08 -19.02 -22.00
N PHE A 774 -17.31 -18.04 -21.12
CA PHE A 774 -16.90 -18.10 -19.72
C PHE A 774 -17.95 -18.81 -18.84
N SER A 775 -19.18 -19.01 -19.34
CA SER A 775 -20.28 -19.65 -18.60
C SER A 775 -20.48 -21.13 -18.92
N THR A 776 -19.80 -21.69 -19.93
CA THR A 776 -19.91 -23.13 -20.23
C THR A 776 -19.01 -23.92 -19.28
N SER A 777 -19.65 -24.75 -18.48
CA SER A 777 -19.19 -25.57 -17.36
C SER A 777 -18.08 -26.61 -17.64
N SER A 778 -17.29 -26.46 -18.71
CA SER A 778 -16.25 -27.41 -19.10
C SER A 778 -14.80 -26.89 -19.01
N ASN A 779 -14.56 -25.72 -18.42
CA ASN A 779 -13.22 -25.26 -18.03
C ASN A 779 -13.20 -24.95 -16.53
N SER A 780 -12.87 -25.93 -15.70
CA SER A 780 -12.82 -25.78 -14.23
C SER A 780 -11.51 -25.17 -13.72
N GLU A 781 -10.76 -24.43 -14.54
CA GLU A 781 -9.46 -23.85 -14.19
C GLU A 781 -9.24 -22.49 -14.86
N LEU A 782 -10.15 -21.54 -14.66
CA LEU A 782 -9.84 -20.12 -14.91
C LEU A 782 -9.34 -19.53 -13.60
N SER A 783 -8.20 -18.84 -13.63
CA SER A 783 -7.72 -18.15 -12.42
C SER A 783 -8.61 -16.96 -12.11
N GLU A 784 -8.77 -16.61 -10.83
CA GLU A 784 -9.54 -15.43 -10.39
C GLU A 784 -9.08 -14.13 -11.09
N GLU A 785 -7.79 -14.06 -11.44
CA GLU A 785 -7.20 -12.95 -12.21
C GLU A 785 -7.73 -12.85 -13.65
N ASP A 786 -8.05 -13.98 -14.29
CA ASP A 786 -8.58 -14.01 -15.66
C ASP A 786 -10.02 -13.49 -15.71
N GLU A 787 -10.83 -13.84 -14.71
CA GLU A 787 -12.19 -13.33 -14.55
C GLU A 787 -12.18 -11.83 -14.25
N GLY A 788 -11.29 -11.39 -13.34
CA GLY A 788 -11.11 -9.97 -13.01
C GLY A 788 -10.71 -9.12 -14.21
N LEU A 789 -9.76 -9.58 -15.04
CA LEU A 789 -9.35 -8.86 -16.25
C LEU A 789 -10.47 -8.82 -17.29
N ALA A 790 -11.22 -9.92 -17.47
CA ALA A 790 -12.35 -9.95 -18.40
C ALA A 790 -13.45 -8.96 -18.00
N ALA A 791 -13.76 -8.89 -16.69
CA ALA A 791 -14.70 -7.91 -16.14
C ALA A 791 -14.19 -6.47 -16.34
N LEU A 792 -12.90 -6.22 -16.09
CA LEU A 792 -12.30 -4.90 -16.31
C LEU A 792 -12.36 -4.46 -17.78
N ILE A 793 -12.08 -5.37 -18.73
CA ILE A 793 -12.17 -5.05 -20.17
C ILE A 793 -13.60 -4.67 -20.56
N ALA A 794 -14.59 -5.44 -20.08
CA ALA A 794 -15.99 -5.11 -20.31
C ALA A 794 -16.37 -3.75 -19.70
N ASP A 795 -15.85 -3.45 -18.51
CA ASP A 795 -16.02 -2.16 -17.83
C ASP A 795 -15.43 -1.00 -18.66
N ILE A 796 -14.19 -1.13 -19.14
CA ILE A 796 -13.53 -0.13 -20.00
C ILE A 796 -14.35 0.14 -21.26
N GLN A 797 -14.82 -0.92 -21.93
CA GLN A 797 -15.60 -0.82 -23.16
C GLN A 797 -16.94 -0.10 -22.91
N ALA A 798 -17.67 -0.51 -21.87
CA ALA A 798 -18.96 0.07 -21.54
C ALA A 798 -18.83 1.53 -21.03
N THR A 799 -17.78 1.83 -20.26
CA THR A 799 -17.47 3.19 -19.81
C THR A 799 -17.10 4.09 -20.98
N SER A 800 -16.28 3.61 -21.92
CA SER A 800 -15.95 4.34 -23.15
C SER A 800 -17.21 4.60 -23.99
N ALA A 801 -18.11 3.61 -24.13
CA ALA A 801 -19.36 3.79 -24.87
C ALA A 801 -20.28 4.83 -24.23
N LEU A 802 -20.39 4.84 -22.89
CA LEU A 802 -21.19 5.82 -22.15
C LEU A 802 -20.68 7.25 -22.35
N LEU A 803 -19.38 7.47 -22.12
CA LEU A 803 -18.80 8.83 -22.12
C LEU A 803 -18.61 9.38 -23.54
N CYS A 804 -18.33 8.54 -24.53
CA CYS A 804 -18.19 8.99 -25.92
C CYS A 804 -19.54 9.26 -26.61
N ARG A 805 -20.67 8.71 -26.12
CA ARG A 805 -22.01 9.03 -26.67
C ARG A 805 -22.44 10.47 -26.37
N SER A 806 -22.03 11.02 -25.23
CA SER A 806 -22.37 12.39 -24.82
C SER A 806 -21.78 13.49 -25.72
N GLU A 807 -20.72 13.22 -26.48
CA GLU A 807 -20.15 14.18 -27.43
C GLU A 807 -20.81 14.08 -28.83
N ASN A 808 -21.31 12.91 -29.21
CA ASN A 808 -21.90 12.70 -30.54
C ASN A 808 -23.22 13.47 -30.77
N GLU A 809 -23.96 13.85 -29.72
CA GLU A 809 -25.13 14.73 -29.87
C GLU A 809 -24.74 16.21 -30.03
N ALA A 810 -23.58 16.63 -29.53
CA ALA A 810 -23.05 17.99 -29.76
C ALA A 810 -22.28 18.12 -31.08
N GLU A 811 -21.73 17.02 -31.60
CA GLU A 811 -20.96 16.96 -32.86
C GLU A 811 -21.72 16.34 -34.05
N SER A 812 -23.03 16.10 -33.95
CA SER A 812 -23.86 15.62 -35.07
C SER A 812 -23.98 16.61 -36.26
N GLY A 813 -23.28 17.76 -36.21
CA GLY A 813 -23.06 18.64 -37.36
C GLY A 813 -21.77 18.37 -38.16
N ARG A 814 -20.84 17.52 -37.67
CA ARG A 814 -19.52 17.31 -38.31
C ARG A 814 -18.94 15.91 -38.09
N ALA A 815 -19.71 14.86 -38.35
CA ALA A 815 -19.17 13.50 -38.37
C ALA A 815 -19.74 12.69 -39.55
N SER A 816 -19.32 13.07 -40.76
CA SER A 816 -19.25 12.18 -41.92
C SER A 816 -17.76 11.97 -42.19
N GLY A 817 -17.29 10.74 -42.00
CA GLY A 817 -15.89 10.35 -42.13
C GLY A 817 -15.29 10.60 -43.50
N ALA A 818 -14.54 11.69 -43.61
CA ALA A 818 -13.39 11.83 -44.48
C ALA A 818 -12.28 12.50 -43.67
N PRO A 819 -11.01 12.08 -43.78
CA PRO A 819 -9.91 12.86 -43.24
C PRO A 819 -10.02 14.27 -43.80
N ALA A 820 -10.01 15.30 -42.94
CA ALA A 820 -9.96 16.67 -43.41
C ALA A 820 -8.74 16.81 -44.32
N PRO A 821 -8.87 17.29 -45.57
CA PRO A 821 -7.72 17.46 -46.44
C PRO A 821 -6.80 18.51 -45.81
N LEU A 822 -5.68 18.06 -45.25
CA LEU A 822 -4.62 18.90 -44.72
C LEU A 822 -3.85 19.52 -45.89
N SER A 823 -4.50 20.45 -46.58
CA SER A 823 -3.83 21.41 -47.45
C SER A 823 -2.96 22.31 -46.55
N GLY A 824 -1.72 21.90 -46.27
CA GLY A 824 -0.73 22.65 -45.48
C GLY A 824 0.01 21.91 -44.35
N ALA A 825 -0.15 20.59 -44.18
CA ALA A 825 0.61 19.83 -43.17
C ALA A 825 2.11 19.71 -43.52
N THR A 826 2.99 19.80 -42.50
CA THR A 826 4.45 19.62 -42.69
C THR A 826 4.79 18.21 -43.15
N ARG A 827 5.97 18.05 -43.79
CA ARG A 827 6.48 16.75 -44.24
C ARG A 827 6.58 15.75 -43.10
N GLU A 828 6.98 16.18 -41.89
CA GLU A 828 7.03 15.30 -40.73
C GLU A 828 5.64 14.83 -40.29
N ALA A 829 4.64 15.73 -40.28
CA ALA A 829 3.28 15.36 -39.90
C ALA A 829 2.68 14.31 -40.85
N ARG A 830 2.90 14.47 -42.16
CA ARG A 830 2.48 13.49 -43.18
C ARG A 830 3.22 12.16 -43.05
N TYR A 831 4.53 12.18 -42.77
CA TYR A 831 5.29 10.97 -42.47
C TYR A 831 4.69 10.21 -41.28
N ILE A 832 4.45 10.90 -40.16
CA ILE A 832 3.87 10.30 -38.95
C ILE A 832 2.48 9.73 -39.25
N GLU A 833 1.63 10.46 -39.96
CA GLU A 833 0.29 10.00 -40.31
C GLU A 833 0.31 8.70 -41.12
N LEU A 834 1.13 8.65 -42.18
CA LEU A 834 1.21 7.48 -43.05
C LEU A 834 1.88 6.31 -42.36
N MET A 835 3.01 6.54 -41.70
CA MET A 835 3.77 5.48 -41.03
C MET A 835 3.00 4.84 -39.88
N ARG A 836 2.13 5.60 -39.18
CA ARG A 836 1.23 5.07 -38.15
C ARG A 836 0.36 3.93 -38.66
N THR A 837 -0.13 4.02 -39.89
CA THR A 837 -1.01 3.00 -40.47
C THR A 837 -0.32 1.65 -40.66
N MET A 838 1.02 1.67 -40.81
CA MET A 838 1.85 0.49 -41.09
C MET A 838 2.68 0.02 -39.88
N GLN A 839 2.54 0.62 -38.69
CA GLN A 839 3.38 0.30 -37.53
C GLN A 839 3.22 -1.13 -37.03
N PHE A 840 2.00 -1.68 -37.03
CA PHE A 840 1.74 -3.01 -36.50
C PHE A 840 0.74 -3.76 -37.39
N GLU A 841 1.19 -4.83 -38.04
CA GLU A 841 0.36 -5.64 -38.94
C GLU A 841 0.66 -7.13 -38.79
N THR A 842 -0.25 -7.96 -39.29
CA THR A 842 -0.01 -9.40 -39.46
C THR A 842 0.58 -9.67 -40.84
N PHE A 843 1.52 -10.60 -40.93
CA PHE A 843 2.08 -11.07 -42.19
C PHE A 843 2.12 -12.59 -42.18
N GLU A 844 1.82 -13.24 -43.31
CA GLU A 844 1.93 -14.70 -43.42
C GLU A 844 3.42 -15.08 -43.49
N MET A 845 4.04 -15.32 -42.33
CA MET A 845 5.46 -15.70 -42.24
C MET A 845 5.60 -17.21 -42.34
N ILE A 846 4.57 -17.94 -41.91
CA ILE A 846 4.52 -19.38 -41.88
C ILE A 846 3.29 -19.86 -42.67
N ALA A 847 3.48 -20.89 -43.50
CA ALA A 847 2.39 -21.58 -44.18
C ALA A 847 2.34 -23.05 -43.77
N GLU A 848 1.14 -23.56 -43.49
CA GLU A 848 0.93 -24.98 -43.20
C GLU A 848 1.17 -25.84 -44.44
N CYS A 849 1.74 -27.04 -44.24
CA CYS A 849 2.02 -28.01 -45.28
C CYS A 849 1.58 -29.41 -44.80
N ALA A 850 0.75 -30.07 -45.61
CA ALA A 850 0.10 -31.34 -45.26
C ALA A 850 1.07 -32.49 -44.91
N GLU A 851 2.32 -32.44 -45.38
CA GLU A 851 3.31 -33.52 -45.20
C GLU A 851 4.43 -33.18 -44.19
N SER A 852 4.61 -31.91 -43.80
CA SER A 852 5.78 -31.45 -43.02
C SER A 852 5.48 -30.45 -41.89
N GLY A 853 4.21 -30.34 -41.47
CA GLY A 853 3.77 -29.37 -40.47
C GLY A 853 3.67 -27.96 -41.07
N PHE A 854 4.75 -27.20 -41.06
CA PHE A 854 4.78 -25.84 -41.58
C PHE A 854 6.11 -25.46 -42.26
N ARG A 855 6.08 -24.45 -43.13
CA ARG A 855 7.24 -23.86 -43.81
C ARG A 855 7.27 -22.35 -43.61
N PHE A 856 8.45 -21.77 -43.49
CA PHE A 856 8.61 -20.32 -43.50
C PHE A 856 8.56 -19.76 -44.93
N LEU A 857 7.76 -18.72 -45.14
CA LEU A 857 7.66 -17.99 -46.41
C LEU A 857 8.69 -16.85 -46.51
N VAL A 858 9.25 -16.45 -45.37
CA VAL A 858 10.30 -15.42 -45.27
C VAL A 858 11.50 -15.98 -44.50
N PRO A 859 12.74 -15.53 -44.80
CA PRO A 859 13.90 -15.91 -44.01
C PRO A 859 13.66 -15.59 -42.53
N TYR A 860 13.97 -16.52 -41.63
CA TYR A 860 13.77 -16.31 -40.21
C TYR A 860 14.83 -17.03 -39.37
N HIS A 861 15.59 -16.27 -38.57
CA HIS A 861 16.76 -16.73 -37.83
C HIS A 861 16.45 -17.89 -36.88
N PHE A 862 15.31 -17.82 -36.18
CA PHE A 862 14.94 -18.79 -35.15
C PHE A 862 14.11 -19.96 -35.70
N GLU A 863 14.10 -20.21 -37.01
CA GLU A 863 13.33 -21.30 -37.63
C GLU A 863 13.60 -22.65 -36.95
N GLY A 864 14.87 -22.97 -36.64
CA GLY A 864 15.24 -24.20 -35.95
C GLY A 864 14.63 -24.32 -34.55
N ALA A 865 14.61 -23.21 -33.79
CA ALA A 865 14.02 -23.17 -32.45
C ALA A 865 12.49 -23.29 -32.51
N VAL A 866 11.85 -22.62 -33.47
CA VAL A 866 10.41 -22.70 -33.71
C VAL A 866 9.98 -24.13 -34.08
N ARG A 867 10.76 -24.82 -34.92
CA ARG A 867 10.53 -26.24 -35.29
C ARG A 867 10.74 -27.17 -34.09
N ALA A 868 11.74 -26.92 -33.24
CA ALA A 868 12.03 -27.74 -32.06
C ALA A 868 10.95 -27.62 -30.96
N ALA A 869 10.31 -26.46 -30.82
CA ALA A 869 9.33 -26.20 -29.76
C ALA A 869 7.96 -26.91 -29.96
N GLY A 870 7.60 -27.28 -31.19
CA GLY A 870 6.30 -27.88 -31.52
C GLY A 870 5.08 -26.98 -31.26
N GLU A 871 3.87 -27.56 -31.26
CA GLU A 871 2.58 -26.85 -31.08
C GLU A 871 2.15 -26.64 -29.62
N ARG A 872 2.98 -26.99 -28.63
CA ARG A 872 2.60 -26.94 -27.21
C ARG A 872 2.54 -25.49 -26.71
N ALA A 873 1.41 -24.82 -26.90
CA ALA A 873 1.14 -23.51 -26.32
C ALA A 873 0.45 -23.66 -24.95
N HIS A 874 1.17 -23.35 -23.87
CA HIS A 874 0.55 -23.22 -22.54
C HIS A 874 -0.41 -22.01 -22.52
N PRO A 875 -1.64 -22.12 -21.97
CA PRO A 875 -2.62 -21.03 -21.98
C PRO A 875 -2.10 -19.71 -21.38
N ALA A 876 -1.36 -19.78 -20.27
CA ALA A 876 -0.76 -18.60 -19.64
C ALA A 876 0.30 -17.90 -20.53
N ARG A 877 1.09 -18.67 -21.29
CA ARG A 877 2.04 -18.11 -22.26
C ARG A 877 1.31 -17.41 -23.39
N MET A 878 0.26 -18.04 -23.92
CA MET A 878 -0.53 -17.44 -25.00
C MET A 878 -1.21 -16.15 -24.55
N LYS A 879 -1.77 -16.13 -23.32
CA LYS A 879 -2.32 -14.92 -22.70
C LYS A 879 -1.27 -13.81 -22.67
N ARG A 880 -0.07 -14.12 -22.20
CA ARG A 880 1.04 -13.17 -22.13
C ARG A 880 1.45 -12.66 -23.52
N LEU A 881 1.56 -13.52 -24.52
CA LEU A 881 1.88 -13.12 -25.90
C LEU A 881 0.81 -12.21 -26.50
N ALA A 882 -0.47 -12.50 -26.25
CA ALA A 882 -1.57 -11.63 -26.66
C ALA A 882 -1.50 -10.26 -25.98
N GLN A 883 -1.10 -10.19 -24.70
CA GLN A 883 -0.88 -8.92 -24.01
C GLN A 883 0.26 -8.13 -24.66
N GLU A 884 1.41 -8.75 -24.94
CA GLU A 884 2.53 -8.10 -25.64
C GLU A 884 2.08 -7.56 -27.01
N ALA A 885 1.43 -8.39 -27.83
CA ALA A 885 0.95 -8.00 -29.16
C ALA A 885 -0.06 -6.84 -29.10
N ALA A 886 -0.95 -6.82 -28.10
CA ALA A 886 -1.93 -5.75 -27.94
C ALA A 886 -1.29 -4.41 -27.59
N THR A 887 -0.32 -4.41 -26.66
CA THR A 887 0.44 -3.21 -26.30
C THR A 887 1.24 -2.69 -27.51
N LEU A 888 1.92 -3.58 -28.25
CA LEU A 888 2.68 -3.18 -29.44
C LEU A 888 1.78 -2.60 -30.54
N ALA A 889 0.54 -3.09 -30.68
CA ALA A 889 -0.40 -2.57 -31.67
C ALA A 889 -0.79 -1.09 -31.45
N THR A 890 -0.59 -0.55 -30.23
CA THR A 890 -1.03 0.80 -29.88
C THR A 890 0.09 1.74 -29.47
N SER A 891 1.24 1.21 -29.06
CA SER A 891 2.22 1.95 -28.24
C SER A 891 3.63 2.00 -28.83
N LEU A 892 3.82 1.52 -30.06
CA LEU A 892 5.14 1.53 -30.70
C LEU A 892 5.65 2.96 -30.93
N PRO A 893 6.94 3.25 -30.66
CA PRO A 893 7.53 4.55 -30.91
C PRO A 893 7.38 4.98 -32.37
N LEU A 894 6.84 6.19 -32.57
CA LEU A 894 6.64 6.80 -33.88
C LEU A 894 7.09 8.25 -33.86
N SER A 895 8.17 8.54 -34.56
CA SER A 895 8.65 9.90 -34.78
C SER A 895 9.33 10.01 -36.14
N TYR A 896 9.47 11.24 -36.63
CA TYR A 896 10.19 11.50 -37.86
C TYR A 896 11.69 11.10 -37.79
N SER A 897 12.28 11.15 -36.58
CA SER A 897 13.67 10.72 -36.33
C SER A 897 13.81 9.20 -36.31
N SER A 898 13.09 8.52 -35.43
CA SER A 898 13.13 7.07 -35.28
C SER A 898 11.74 6.50 -35.04
N SER A 899 11.42 5.41 -35.73
CA SER A 899 10.13 4.72 -35.67
C SER A 899 10.35 3.21 -35.61
N VAL A 900 9.44 2.51 -34.93
CA VAL A 900 9.42 1.05 -34.83
C VAL A 900 8.20 0.48 -35.53
N PHE A 901 8.44 -0.56 -36.34
CA PHE A 901 7.43 -1.30 -37.08
C PHE A 901 7.53 -2.77 -36.72
N VAL A 902 6.40 -3.41 -36.44
CA VAL A 902 6.32 -4.81 -36.04
C VAL A 902 5.42 -5.56 -37.01
N ARG A 903 5.83 -6.78 -37.36
CA ARG A 903 5.02 -7.75 -38.08
C ARG A 903 4.91 -8.99 -37.22
N THR A 904 3.68 -9.41 -36.96
CA THR A 904 3.39 -10.68 -36.28
C THR A 904 3.00 -11.72 -37.32
N ASP A 905 3.35 -12.99 -37.11
CA ASP A 905 2.81 -14.05 -37.96
C ASP A 905 1.27 -14.09 -37.87
N ALA A 906 0.62 -14.56 -38.94
CA ALA A 906 -0.84 -14.62 -39.03
C ALA A 906 -1.46 -15.53 -37.96
N ASP A 907 -0.79 -16.64 -37.64
CA ASP A 907 -1.32 -17.69 -36.76
C ASP A 907 -0.50 -17.86 -35.47
N ARG A 908 0.77 -17.45 -35.47
CA ARG A 908 1.70 -17.61 -34.35
C ARG A 908 2.15 -16.29 -33.72
N LEU A 909 1.61 -15.98 -32.53
CA LEU A 909 2.00 -14.77 -31.77
C LEU A 909 3.43 -14.80 -31.19
N ASP A 910 4.10 -15.96 -31.23
CA ASP A 910 5.48 -16.11 -30.76
C ASP A 910 6.54 -15.88 -31.84
N VAL A 911 6.11 -15.59 -33.08
CA VAL A 911 6.98 -15.29 -34.22
C VAL A 911 6.71 -13.86 -34.68
N MET A 912 7.72 -13.00 -34.57
CA MET A 912 7.64 -11.60 -34.99
C MET A 912 8.90 -11.18 -35.75
N LYS A 913 8.76 -10.20 -36.63
CA LYS A 913 9.86 -9.41 -37.18
C LYS A 913 9.65 -7.95 -36.83
N VAL A 914 10.75 -7.22 -36.66
CA VAL A 914 10.73 -5.79 -36.30
C VAL A 914 11.64 -5.02 -37.25
N LEU A 915 11.23 -3.82 -37.63
CA LEU A 915 12.06 -2.84 -38.31
C LEU A 915 12.16 -1.59 -37.45
N ILE A 916 13.40 -1.16 -37.16
CA ILE A 916 13.68 0.09 -36.46
C ILE A 916 14.39 1.03 -37.42
N THR A 917 13.89 2.25 -37.58
CA THR A 917 14.61 3.29 -38.35
C THR A 917 15.64 3.96 -37.45
N GLY A 918 16.87 4.12 -37.92
CA GLY A 918 17.94 4.69 -37.11
C GLY A 918 17.67 6.15 -36.73
N PRO A 919 17.87 6.55 -35.46
CA PRO A 919 17.62 7.92 -35.00
C PRO A 919 18.48 8.97 -35.71
N SER A 920 17.92 10.16 -35.89
CA SER A 920 18.65 11.36 -36.33
C SER A 920 19.85 11.64 -35.41
N ASP A 921 20.86 12.32 -35.94
CA ASP A 921 22.09 12.68 -35.20
C ASP A 921 22.91 11.48 -34.70
N THR A 922 22.74 10.32 -35.32
CA THR A 922 23.51 9.10 -35.05
C THR A 922 24.12 8.55 -36.34
N PRO A 923 25.17 7.71 -36.28
CA PRO A 923 25.70 7.06 -37.48
C PRO A 923 24.74 6.04 -38.12
N TYR A 924 23.57 5.83 -37.50
CA TYR A 924 22.51 4.96 -37.98
C TYR A 924 21.39 5.72 -38.70
N ALA A 925 21.41 7.06 -38.70
CA ALA A 925 20.30 7.90 -39.13
C ALA A 925 19.68 7.46 -40.45
N ASN A 926 18.35 7.31 -40.47
CA ASN A 926 17.54 6.88 -41.62
C ASN A 926 17.82 5.46 -42.15
N GLY A 927 18.74 4.70 -41.55
CA GLY A 927 18.92 3.29 -41.87
C GLY A 927 17.75 2.45 -41.37
N CYS A 928 17.33 1.44 -42.14
CA CYS A 928 16.35 0.45 -41.72
C CYS A 928 17.06 -0.78 -41.14
N PHE A 929 16.82 -1.09 -39.86
CA PHE A 929 17.40 -2.24 -39.17
C PHE A 929 16.32 -3.28 -38.89
N VAL A 930 16.41 -4.43 -39.55
CA VAL A 930 15.47 -5.54 -39.40
C VAL A 930 15.97 -6.51 -38.34
N LEU A 931 15.09 -6.89 -37.43
CA LEU A 931 15.32 -7.86 -36.36
C LEU A 931 14.31 -9.01 -36.44
N ASP A 932 14.78 -10.21 -36.20
CA ASP A 932 13.94 -11.38 -35.94
C ASP A 932 13.72 -11.54 -34.45
N VAL A 933 12.51 -11.91 -34.07
CA VAL A 933 12.10 -12.04 -32.66
C VAL A 933 11.32 -13.32 -32.45
N TYR A 934 11.80 -14.16 -31.54
CA TYR A 934 11.15 -15.41 -31.15
C TYR A 934 10.88 -15.43 -29.65
N PHE A 935 9.66 -15.74 -29.27
CA PHE A 935 9.31 -15.96 -27.87
C PHE A 935 9.43 -17.46 -27.57
N PRO A 936 10.36 -17.90 -26.69
CA PRO A 936 10.55 -19.33 -26.40
C PRO A 936 9.38 -19.93 -25.61
N ALA A 937 9.35 -21.26 -25.46
CA ALA A 937 8.28 -21.99 -24.77
C ALA A 937 8.17 -21.62 -23.28
N GLU A 938 9.28 -21.22 -22.67
CA GLU A 938 9.40 -20.81 -21.28
C GLU A 938 9.01 -19.33 -21.05
N TYR A 939 8.69 -18.58 -22.11
CA TYR A 939 8.25 -17.18 -21.98
C TYR A 939 6.94 -17.07 -21.17
N PRO A 940 6.82 -16.14 -20.19
CA PRO A 940 7.73 -15.04 -19.87
C PRO A 940 8.76 -15.33 -18.76
N ALA A 941 8.98 -16.58 -18.33
CA ALA A 941 10.01 -16.87 -17.32
C ALA A 941 11.42 -16.50 -17.81
N VAL A 942 11.65 -16.61 -19.12
CA VAL A 942 12.85 -16.14 -19.83
C VAL A 942 12.46 -15.06 -20.86
N PRO A 943 13.38 -14.15 -21.25
CA PRO A 943 13.10 -13.13 -22.26
C PRO A 943 12.90 -13.72 -23.66
N MET A 944 12.40 -12.90 -24.59
CA MET A 944 12.41 -13.25 -26.01
C MET A 944 13.84 -13.30 -26.57
N LEU A 945 14.04 -14.10 -27.60
CA LEU A 945 15.26 -14.11 -28.40
C LEU A 945 15.15 -13.07 -29.51
N ILE A 946 16.19 -12.28 -29.71
CA ILE A 946 16.25 -11.23 -30.73
C ILE A 946 17.56 -11.35 -31.50
N ASN A 947 17.49 -11.32 -32.84
CA ASN A 947 18.64 -11.29 -33.71
C ASN A 947 18.53 -10.15 -34.72
N LEU A 948 19.62 -9.41 -34.95
CA LEU A 948 19.73 -8.42 -36.01
C LEU A 948 20.04 -9.12 -37.33
N GLU A 949 19.15 -8.98 -38.31
CA GLU A 949 19.34 -9.53 -39.66
C GLU A 949 20.14 -8.59 -40.56
N THR A 950 20.07 -7.28 -40.29
CA THR A 950 20.82 -6.27 -41.05
C THR A 950 22.29 -6.23 -40.61
N THR A 951 23.06 -7.27 -40.93
CA THR A 951 24.50 -7.44 -40.55
C THR A 951 25.44 -7.45 -41.76
N GLY A 952 24.90 -7.19 -42.96
CA GLY A 952 25.66 -7.33 -44.21
C GLY A 952 26.18 -8.75 -44.40
N ARG A 953 25.35 -9.76 -44.12
CA ARG A 953 25.73 -11.19 -44.14
C ARG A 953 26.90 -11.48 -43.20
N HIS A 954 26.75 -11.04 -41.96
CA HIS A 954 27.74 -11.15 -40.89
C HIS A 954 29.08 -10.41 -41.10
N SER A 955 29.18 -9.58 -42.14
CA SER A 955 30.40 -8.80 -42.41
C SER A 955 30.53 -7.53 -41.57
N VAL A 956 29.43 -7.06 -40.97
CA VAL A 956 29.39 -5.80 -40.23
C VAL A 956 29.03 -6.03 -38.77
N ARG A 957 29.85 -5.48 -37.87
CA ARG A 957 29.50 -5.21 -36.47
C ARG A 957 28.96 -3.80 -36.38
N PHE A 958 27.65 -3.63 -36.26
CA PHE A 958 27.03 -2.30 -36.28
C PHE A 958 27.26 -1.51 -34.99
N ASN A 959 27.35 -2.20 -33.85
CA ASN A 959 27.52 -1.59 -32.53
C ASN A 959 28.28 -2.56 -31.63
N PRO A 960 28.96 -2.12 -30.56
CA PRO A 960 29.53 -3.04 -29.59
C PRO A 960 28.52 -4.07 -29.06
N ASN A 961 27.25 -3.69 -28.96
CA ASN A 961 26.12 -4.54 -28.56
C ASN A 961 25.35 -5.19 -29.72
N LEU A 962 25.74 -4.97 -30.98
CA LEU A 962 25.17 -5.61 -32.19
C LEU A 962 26.27 -6.36 -32.93
N TYR A 963 26.36 -7.66 -32.67
CA TYR A 963 27.47 -8.50 -33.10
C TYR A 963 27.34 -8.85 -34.59
N ASN A 964 28.44 -9.31 -35.20
CA ASN A 964 28.45 -9.76 -36.59
C ASN A 964 27.43 -10.88 -36.87
N ASP A 965 27.28 -11.83 -35.96
CA ASP A 965 26.29 -12.91 -36.07
C ASP A 965 24.83 -12.44 -35.92
N GLY A 966 24.63 -11.17 -35.52
CA GLY A 966 23.33 -10.57 -35.27
C GLY A 966 22.94 -10.53 -33.79
N LYS A 967 23.74 -11.10 -32.90
CA LYS A 967 23.41 -11.15 -31.47
C LYS A 967 23.26 -9.73 -30.89
N VAL A 968 22.14 -9.53 -30.19
CA VAL A 968 21.81 -8.28 -29.49
C VAL A 968 22.12 -8.41 -27.99
N CYS A 969 22.96 -7.52 -27.48
CA CYS A 969 23.41 -7.53 -26.08
C CYS A 969 22.69 -6.45 -25.25
N LEU A 970 21.77 -6.87 -24.39
CA LEU A 970 21.08 -6.01 -23.41
C LEU A 970 20.92 -6.77 -22.08
N SER A 971 20.98 -6.04 -20.95
CA SER A 971 20.78 -6.64 -19.62
C SER A 971 19.37 -7.19 -19.48
N VAL A 972 18.35 -6.49 -19.99
CA VAL A 972 16.94 -6.93 -20.00
C VAL A 972 16.71 -8.18 -20.86
N LEU A 973 17.62 -8.51 -21.79
CA LEU A 973 17.60 -9.75 -22.56
C LEU A 973 18.45 -10.86 -21.92
N ASN A 974 19.03 -10.60 -20.74
CA ASN A 974 20.01 -11.47 -20.08
C ASN A 974 21.26 -11.79 -20.95
N THR A 975 21.52 -10.98 -21.98
CA THR A 975 22.68 -11.14 -22.87
C THR A 975 23.83 -10.19 -22.54
N TRP A 976 23.65 -9.33 -21.53
CA TRP A 976 24.64 -8.41 -21.01
C TRP A 976 24.62 -8.35 -19.48
N HIS A 977 25.69 -7.84 -18.88
CA HIS A 977 25.74 -7.58 -17.44
C HIS A 977 24.86 -6.38 -17.08
N GLY A 978 24.26 -6.42 -15.89
CA GLY A 978 23.38 -5.37 -15.39
C GLY A 978 22.97 -5.70 -13.96
N ARG A 979 22.44 -4.72 -13.26
CA ARG A 979 21.91 -4.92 -11.90
C ARG A 979 20.68 -5.82 -11.93
N PRO A 980 20.30 -6.48 -10.82
CA PRO A 980 19.12 -7.37 -10.78
C PRO A 980 17.83 -6.70 -11.31
N GLU A 981 17.64 -5.41 -11.04
CA GLU A 981 16.50 -4.61 -11.51
C GLU A 981 16.50 -4.31 -13.02
N GLU A 982 17.64 -4.50 -13.69
CA GLU A 982 17.83 -4.22 -15.12
C GLU A 982 17.73 -5.48 -15.97
N LYS A 983 17.73 -6.65 -15.32
CA LYS A 983 17.58 -7.95 -15.96
C LYS A 983 16.12 -8.24 -16.26
N TRP A 984 15.91 -9.25 -17.10
CA TRP A 984 14.57 -9.71 -17.42
C TRP A 984 13.80 -10.08 -16.13
N ASN A 985 12.61 -9.51 -15.97
CA ASN A 985 11.68 -9.86 -14.93
C ASN A 985 10.35 -10.29 -15.57
N ALA A 986 9.98 -11.55 -15.38
CA ALA A 986 8.75 -12.14 -15.91
C ALA A 986 7.49 -11.35 -15.53
N HIS A 987 7.51 -10.69 -14.38
CA HIS A 987 6.40 -9.93 -13.81
C HIS A 987 6.47 -8.43 -14.03
N THR A 988 7.48 -7.85 -14.68
CA THR A 988 7.50 -6.38 -14.91
C THR A 988 7.98 -6.00 -16.30
N SER A 989 8.95 -6.74 -16.87
CA SER A 989 9.49 -6.45 -18.19
C SER A 989 8.48 -6.71 -19.31
N SER A 990 8.62 -6.02 -20.44
CA SER A 990 7.79 -6.17 -21.65
C SER A 990 8.64 -6.12 -22.93
N PHE A 991 8.09 -6.57 -24.05
CA PHE A 991 8.78 -6.49 -25.34
C PHE A 991 8.95 -5.03 -25.80
N LEU A 992 7.95 -4.18 -25.55
CA LEU A 992 8.04 -2.75 -25.85
C LEU A 992 9.24 -2.09 -25.16
N GLN A 993 9.50 -2.44 -23.89
CA GLN A 993 10.67 -1.94 -23.15
C GLN A 993 12.00 -2.33 -23.84
N VAL A 994 12.08 -3.54 -24.40
CA VAL A 994 13.27 -3.99 -25.14
C VAL A 994 13.47 -3.18 -26.42
N LEU A 995 12.40 -2.94 -27.19
CA LEU A 995 12.46 -2.16 -28.43
C LEU A 995 12.90 -0.72 -28.18
N VAL A 996 12.35 -0.08 -27.14
CA VAL A 996 12.78 1.26 -26.69
C VAL A 996 14.25 1.23 -26.24
N SER A 997 14.67 0.19 -25.52
CA SER A 997 16.07 0.05 -25.09
C SER A 997 17.05 -0.07 -26.27
N ILE A 998 16.69 -0.77 -27.34
CA ILE A 998 17.51 -0.83 -28.56
C ILE A 998 17.66 0.57 -29.18
N GLN A 999 16.56 1.32 -29.30
CA GLN A 999 16.61 2.68 -29.85
C GLN A 999 17.45 3.63 -28.97
N SER A 1000 17.26 3.60 -27.64
CA SER A 1000 17.85 4.59 -26.73
C SER A 1000 19.27 4.26 -26.26
N LEU A 1001 19.67 2.98 -26.22
CA LEU A 1001 20.95 2.57 -25.64
C LEU A 1001 21.95 2.05 -26.68
N ILE A 1002 21.47 1.51 -27.80
CA ILE A 1002 22.33 0.93 -28.85
C ILE A 1002 22.50 1.90 -30.01
N LEU A 1003 21.41 2.43 -30.56
CA LEU A 1003 21.44 3.32 -31.72
C LEU A 1003 21.73 4.78 -31.32
N VAL A 1004 22.92 5.03 -30.75
CA VAL A 1004 23.34 6.31 -30.15
C VAL A 1004 24.38 7.07 -30.99
N PRO A 1005 24.61 8.38 -30.76
CA PRO A 1005 25.56 9.19 -31.56
C PRO A 1005 27.03 8.74 -31.51
N GLU A 1006 27.48 8.25 -30.35
CA GLU A 1006 28.88 7.84 -30.12
C GLU A 1006 28.96 6.36 -29.69
N PRO A 1007 28.60 5.41 -30.57
CA PRO A 1007 28.46 3.99 -30.23
C PRO A 1007 29.77 3.30 -29.82
N TYR A 1008 30.92 3.88 -30.14
CA TYR A 1008 32.23 3.42 -29.67
C TYR A 1008 32.29 3.26 -28.14
N PHE A 1009 31.64 4.17 -27.40
CA PHE A 1009 31.66 4.16 -25.94
C PHE A 1009 30.70 3.13 -25.31
N ASN A 1010 29.97 2.34 -26.10
CA ASN A 1010 29.19 1.23 -25.59
C ASN A 1010 30.08 0.00 -25.26
N GLU A 1011 31.36 0.02 -25.64
CA GLU A 1011 32.32 -1.04 -25.29
C GLU A 1011 32.79 -0.85 -23.83
N PRO A 1012 32.71 -1.89 -22.97
CA PRO A 1012 33.07 -1.77 -21.56
C PRO A 1012 34.45 -1.20 -21.30
N GLY A 1013 34.49 -0.12 -20.52
CA GLY A 1013 35.72 0.52 -20.08
C GLY A 1013 36.20 1.64 -21.01
N TYR A 1014 35.57 1.81 -22.18
CA TYR A 1014 35.93 2.86 -23.13
C TYR A 1014 35.34 4.22 -22.72
N GLU A 1015 34.30 4.24 -21.88
CA GLU A 1015 33.68 5.46 -21.35
C GLU A 1015 34.67 6.37 -20.63
N ARG A 1016 35.72 5.79 -20.03
CA ARG A 1016 36.81 6.52 -19.37
C ARG A 1016 37.59 7.43 -20.32
N SER A 1017 37.56 7.15 -21.61
CA SER A 1017 38.23 7.95 -22.65
C SER A 1017 37.34 9.04 -23.26
N ARG A 1018 36.06 9.09 -22.88
CA ARG A 1018 35.12 10.08 -23.41
C ARG A 1018 35.54 11.49 -23.02
N GLY A 1019 35.47 12.43 -23.98
CA GLY A 1019 35.96 13.80 -23.82
C GLY A 1019 37.48 13.98 -23.96
N THR A 1020 38.25 12.89 -24.12
CA THR A 1020 39.68 12.98 -24.45
C THR A 1020 39.89 13.02 -25.96
N ARG A 1021 40.98 13.66 -26.42
CA ARG A 1021 41.33 13.68 -27.85
C ARG A 1021 41.45 12.28 -28.46
N VAL A 1022 42.00 11.32 -27.71
CA VAL A 1022 42.16 9.93 -28.14
C VAL A 1022 40.79 9.25 -28.27
N GLY A 1023 39.92 9.40 -27.27
CA GLY A 1023 38.57 8.85 -27.31
C GLY A 1023 37.72 9.46 -28.42
N SER A 1024 37.78 10.78 -28.64
CA SER A 1024 37.07 11.45 -29.75
C SER A 1024 37.56 10.96 -31.11
N SER A 1025 38.88 10.79 -31.29
CA SER A 1025 39.44 10.28 -32.54
C SER A 1025 39.04 8.83 -32.82
N ALA A 1026 39.04 7.96 -31.81
CA ALA A 1026 38.60 6.57 -31.94
C ALA A 1026 37.09 6.45 -32.18
N SER A 1027 36.29 7.29 -31.53
CA SER A 1027 34.83 7.39 -31.75
C SER A 1027 34.53 7.81 -33.19
N LEU A 1028 35.24 8.81 -33.73
CA LEU A 1028 35.10 9.24 -35.11
C LEU A 1028 35.51 8.16 -36.11
N GLU A 1029 36.62 7.45 -35.86
CA GLU A 1029 37.02 6.31 -36.71
C GLU A 1029 35.92 5.24 -36.73
N TYR A 1030 35.36 4.91 -35.56
CA TYR A 1030 34.24 3.97 -35.45
C TYR A 1030 33.03 4.46 -36.24
N ASN A 1031 32.62 5.72 -36.07
CA ASN A 1031 31.51 6.34 -36.80
C ASN A 1031 31.73 6.30 -38.31
N SER A 1032 32.96 6.55 -38.80
CA SER A 1032 33.27 6.51 -40.24
C SER A 1032 32.96 5.14 -40.86
N ASN A 1033 33.22 4.05 -40.13
CA ASN A 1033 32.89 2.69 -40.56
C ASN A 1033 31.37 2.45 -40.52
N ILE A 1034 30.69 2.94 -39.48
CA ILE A 1034 29.22 2.78 -39.37
C ILE A 1034 28.49 3.59 -40.44
N TYR A 1035 28.92 4.81 -40.78
CA TYR A 1035 28.34 5.61 -41.86
C TYR A 1035 28.29 4.84 -43.18
N GLN A 1036 29.44 4.30 -43.63
CA GLN A 1036 29.49 3.56 -44.90
C GLN A 1036 28.67 2.26 -44.84
N ALA A 1037 28.71 1.55 -43.70
CA ALA A 1037 27.95 0.33 -43.52
C ALA A 1037 26.44 0.57 -43.46
N CYS A 1038 25.99 1.64 -42.82
CA CYS A 1038 24.59 2.06 -42.74
C CYS A 1038 24.05 2.35 -44.15
N VAL A 1039 24.73 3.19 -44.92
CA VAL A 1039 24.34 3.50 -46.31
C VAL A 1039 24.33 2.24 -47.17
N ARG A 1040 25.33 1.36 -47.03
CA ARG A 1040 25.43 0.14 -47.84
C ARG A 1040 24.37 -0.91 -47.51
N TRP A 1041 24.13 -1.18 -46.23
CA TRP A 1041 23.36 -2.35 -45.77
C TRP A 1041 22.00 -1.99 -45.18
N ALA A 1042 21.89 -0.88 -44.45
CA ALA A 1042 20.64 -0.43 -43.87
C ALA A 1042 19.83 0.47 -44.81
N MET A 1043 20.41 0.95 -45.92
CA MET A 1043 19.70 1.73 -46.95
C MET A 1043 19.70 1.05 -48.32
N LEU A 1044 20.86 0.96 -48.97
CA LEU A 1044 20.98 0.45 -50.34
C LEU A 1044 20.51 -0.99 -50.52
N ASP A 1045 20.83 -1.87 -49.56
CA ASP A 1045 20.46 -3.29 -49.65
C ASP A 1045 18.94 -3.45 -49.54
N HIS A 1046 18.31 -2.73 -48.59
CA HIS A 1046 16.85 -2.70 -48.43
C HIS A 1046 16.11 -2.04 -49.60
N LEU A 1047 16.71 -1.07 -50.28
CA LEU A 1047 16.13 -0.51 -51.51
C LEU A 1047 16.14 -1.51 -52.67
N ARG A 1048 17.19 -2.34 -52.77
CA ARG A 1048 17.36 -3.30 -53.86
C ARG A 1048 16.63 -4.62 -53.63
N ASN A 1049 16.64 -5.08 -52.39
CA ASN A 1049 16.03 -6.33 -51.96
C ASN A 1049 15.30 -6.10 -50.62
N PRO A 1050 14.16 -5.38 -50.65
CA PRO A 1050 13.42 -5.07 -49.44
C PRO A 1050 12.90 -6.34 -48.78
N GLU A 1051 12.94 -6.36 -47.44
CA GLU A 1051 12.31 -7.42 -46.66
C GLU A 1051 10.80 -7.48 -46.99
N PRO A 1052 10.24 -8.63 -47.41
CA PRO A 1052 8.85 -8.73 -47.87
C PRO A 1052 7.84 -8.17 -46.87
N CYS A 1053 8.05 -8.44 -45.58
CA CYS A 1053 7.16 -8.01 -44.50
C CYS A 1053 7.14 -6.48 -44.30
N PHE A 1054 8.17 -5.76 -44.76
CA PHE A 1054 8.35 -4.33 -44.54
C PHE A 1054 8.50 -3.54 -45.84
N LYS A 1055 8.23 -4.14 -46.99
CA LYS A 1055 8.48 -3.52 -48.30
C LYS A 1055 7.83 -2.15 -48.43
N GLU A 1056 6.57 -2.03 -48.04
CA GLU A 1056 5.82 -0.77 -48.11
C GLU A 1056 6.37 0.29 -47.15
N VAL A 1057 6.72 -0.11 -45.92
CA VAL A 1057 7.36 0.75 -44.92
C VAL A 1057 8.70 1.29 -45.45
N ILE A 1058 9.54 0.41 -45.99
CA ILE A 1058 10.86 0.74 -46.54
C ILE A 1058 10.73 1.72 -47.71
N GLN A 1059 9.87 1.43 -48.68
CA GLN A 1059 9.67 2.27 -49.86
C GLN A 1059 9.13 3.65 -49.47
N THR A 1060 8.14 3.69 -48.58
CA THR A 1060 7.55 4.94 -48.08
C THR A 1060 8.55 5.77 -47.29
N HIS A 1061 9.30 5.14 -46.38
CA HIS A 1061 10.33 5.79 -45.57
C HIS A 1061 11.37 6.48 -46.46
N PHE A 1062 11.97 5.72 -47.37
CA PHE A 1062 13.02 6.23 -48.24
C PHE A 1062 12.52 7.25 -49.24
N TRP A 1063 11.29 7.11 -49.75
CA TRP A 1063 10.72 8.09 -50.68
C TRP A 1063 10.45 9.42 -49.96
N ILE A 1064 9.80 9.41 -48.79
CA ILE A 1064 9.53 10.65 -48.03
C ILE A 1064 10.85 11.30 -47.58
N LYS A 1065 11.82 10.53 -47.10
CA LYS A 1065 13.07 11.10 -46.55
C LYS A 1065 14.20 11.27 -47.58
N ARG A 1066 13.95 11.02 -48.88
CA ARG A 1066 15.00 11.00 -49.94
C ARG A 1066 15.95 12.20 -49.93
N ASN A 1067 15.43 13.43 -49.83
CA ASN A 1067 16.25 14.64 -49.84
C ASN A 1067 17.06 14.79 -48.55
N GLU A 1068 16.45 14.53 -47.39
CA GLU A 1068 17.12 14.56 -46.08
C GLU A 1068 18.22 13.51 -45.98
N ILE A 1069 18.00 12.31 -46.51
CA ILE A 1069 18.99 11.24 -46.52
C ILE A 1069 20.21 11.66 -47.33
N MET A 1070 20.00 12.22 -48.52
CA MET A 1070 21.09 12.73 -49.34
C MET A 1070 21.86 13.84 -48.62
N GLN A 1071 21.17 14.77 -47.95
CA GLN A 1071 21.81 15.81 -47.16
C GLN A 1071 22.59 15.23 -45.97
N THR A 1072 22.03 14.25 -45.26
CA THR A 1072 22.66 13.58 -44.12
C THR A 1072 23.97 12.91 -44.53
N VAL A 1073 23.94 12.13 -45.62
CA VAL A 1073 25.14 11.45 -46.11
C VAL A 1073 26.16 12.44 -46.67
N ALA A 1074 25.72 13.53 -47.32
CA ALA A 1074 26.61 14.61 -47.75
C ALA A 1074 27.30 15.28 -46.57
N ASN A 1075 26.58 15.54 -45.47
CA ASN A 1075 27.15 16.08 -44.24
C ASN A 1075 28.19 15.12 -43.63
N TRP A 1076 27.93 13.80 -43.61
CA TRP A 1076 28.92 12.81 -43.18
C TRP A 1076 30.17 12.81 -44.08
N ILE A 1077 30.02 12.98 -45.39
CA ILE A 1077 31.15 13.09 -46.32
C ILE A 1077 31.98 14.34 -45.98
N THR A 1078 31.34 15.50 -45.84
CA THR A 1078 32.01 16.76 -45.47
C THR A 1078 32.68 16.67 -44.11
N GLU A 1079 32.03 16.05 -43.12
CA GLU A 1079 32.57 15.80 -41.80
C GLU A 1079 33.88 15.02 -41.92
N LEU A 1080 33.89 13.87 -42.61
CA LEU A 1080 35.08 13.05 -42.76
C LEU A 1080 36.18 13.71 -43.63
N GLU A 1081 35.84 14.59 -44.56
CA GLU A 1081 36.80 15.36 -45.37
C GLU A 1081 37.53 16.43 -44.57
N SER A 1082 36.86 17.03 -43.59
CA SER A 1082 37.39 18.13 -42.76
C SER A 1082 38.41 17.69 -41.70
N GLN A 1083 38.57 16.38 -41.49
CA GLN A 1083 39.28 15.84 -40.33
C GLN A 1083 40.77 15.63 -40.63
N SER A 1084 41.63 16.17 -39.76
CA SER A 1084 43.08 15.94 -39.77
C SER A 1084 43.49 15.27 -38.46
N GLY A 1085 44.25 14.17 -38.53
CA GLY A 1085 44.53 13.31 -37.37
C GLY A 1085 45.80 12.47 -37.52
N ASP A 1086 46.00 11.51 -36.62
CA ASP A 1086 47.12 10.56 -36.65
C ASP A 1086 47.11 9.72 -37.95
N GLU A 1087 48.29 9.42 -38.52
CA GLU A 1087 48.43 8.84 -39.87
C GLU A 1087 47.63 7.54 -40.05
N ARG A 1088 47.59 6.70 -38.99
CA ARG A 1088 46.89 5.41 -39.01
C ARG A 1088 45.37 5.57 -39.05
N THR A 1089 44.83 6.37 -38.15
CA THR A 1089 43.38 6.65 -38.06
C THR A 1089 42.90 7.36 -39.32
N GLN A 1090 43.71 8.28 -39.83
CA GLN A 1090 43.41 9.01 -41.07
C GLN A 1090 43.32 8.07 -42.28
N ARG A 1091 44.20 7.05 -42.37
CA ARG A 1091 44.12 6.06 -43.45
C ARG A 1091 42.83 5.23 -43.41
N SER A 1092 42.40 4.83 -42.21
CA SER A 1092 41.14 4.08 -42.00
C SER A 1092 39.93 4.92 -42.40
N ILE A 1093 39.86 6.16 -41.92
CA ILE A 1093 38.81 7.13 -42.27
C ILE A 1093 38.77 7.39 -43.77
N GLN A 1094 39.92 7.56 -44.43
CA GLN A 1094 39.98 7.76 -45.89
C GLN A 1094 39.42 6.56 -46.68
N LEU A 1095 39.73 5.33 -46.26
CA LEU A 1095 39.17 4.13 -46.89
C LEU A 1095 37.65 4.07 -46.73
N ASN A 1096 37.14 4.36 -45.53
CA ASN A 1096 35.70 4.41 -45.26
C ASN A 1096 35.02 5.55 -46.04
N LEU A 1097 35.64 6.72 -46.15
CA LEU A 1097 35.15 7.85 -46.94
C LEU A 1097 35.05 7.50 -48.43
N MET A 1098 36.05 6.81 -48.99
CA MET A 1098 35.99 6.34 -50.38
C MET A 1098 34.86 5.32 -50.59
N ALA A 1099 34.59 4.44 -49.63
CA ALA A 1099 33.44 3.54 -49.67
C ALA A 1099 32.13 4.33 -49.59
N LEU A 1100 32.01 5.25 -48.64
CA LEU A 1100 30.84 6.10 -48.43
C LEU A 1100 30.48 6.89 -49.69
N LYS A 1101 31.46 7.56 -50.33
CA LYS A 1101 31.24 8.29 -51.60
C LYS A 1101 30.72 7.38 -52.72
N ARG A 1102 31.25 6.15 -52.84
CA ARG A 1102 30.76 5.17 -53.82
C ARG A 1102 29.33 4.72 -53.49
N HIS A 1103 28.99 4.57 -52.22
CA HIS A 1103 27.66 4.20 -51.78
C HIS A 1103 26.67 5.36 -51.97
N TYR A 1104 27.08 6.61 -51.72
CA TYR A 1104 26.30 7.82 -51.94
C TYR A 1104 25.79 7.93 -53.38
N VAL A 1105 26.67 7.75 -54.38
CA VAL A 1105 26.27 7.79 -55.80
C VAL A 1105 25.27 6.68 -56.13
N LYS A 1106 25.49 5.46 -55.64
CA LYS A 1106 24.54 4.35 -55.84
C LYS A 1106 23.21 4.60 -55.15
N LEU A 1107 23.23 5.21 -53.96
CA LEU A 1107 22.02 5.52 -53.21
C LEU A 1107 21.19 6.57 -53.94
N GLN A 1108 21.85 7.59 -54.48
CA GLN A 1108 21.23 8.59 -55.34
C GLN A 1108 20.50 7.95 -56.52
N GLU A 1109 21.14 6.98 -57.20
CA GLU A 1109 20.53 6.28 -58.33
C GLU A 1109 19.29 5.47 -57.92
N GLU A 1110 19.30 4.80 -56.77
CA GLU A 1110 18.14 4.02 -56.31
C GLU A 1110 17.01 4.93 -55.80
N LEU A 1111 17.33 5.99 -55.06
CA LEU A 1111 16.34 6.95 -54.56
C LEU A 1111 15.65 7.69 -55.71
N ALA A 1112 16.37 8.02 -56.78
CA ALA A 1112 15.80 8.65 -57.97
C ALA A 1112 14.84 7.73 -58.76
N LYS A 1113 14.95 6.40 -58.59
CA LYS A 1113 14.08 5.40 -59.24
C LYS A 1113 12.84 5.06 -58.43
N LEU A 1114 12.72 5.55 -57.19
CA LEU A 1114 11.60 5.20 -56.32
C LEU A 1114 10.28 5.73 -56.90
N PRO A 1115 9.26 4.87 -57.10
CA PRO A 1115 7.95 5.32 -57.49
C PRO A 1115 7.31 6.15 -56.38
N VAL A 1116 6.45 7.10 -56.74
CA VAL A 1116 5.63 7.85 -55.79
C VAL A 1116 4.69 6.85 -55.09
N PRO A 1117 4.73 6.74 -53.75
CA PRO A 1117 3.78 5.91 -53.01
C PRO A 1117 2.35 6.45 -53.17
N ALA A 1118 1.37 5.55 -53.22
CA ALA A 1118 -0.02 5.91 -53.44
C ALA A 1118 -0.53 6.90 -52.37
N GLY A 1119 -1.14 8.01 -52.79
CA GLY A 1119 -1.66 9.04 -51.89
C GLY A 1119 -0.64 10.11 -51.46
N LEU A 1120 0.57 10.10 -52.04
CA LEU A 1120 1.62 11.10 -51.81
C LEU A 1120 1.95 11.93 -53.06
N GLU A 1121 1.08 11.93 -54.08
CA GLU A 1121 1.27 12.67 -55.32
C GLU A 1121 1.38 14.20 -55.08
N GLU A 1122 0.74 14.71 -54.03
CA GLU A 1122 0.82 16.11 -53.61
C GLU A 1122 2.18 16.51 -53.01
N LEU A 1123 2.99 15.54 -52.58
CA LEU A 1123 4.33 15.75 -51.99
C LEU A 1123 5.47 15.48 -52.98
N ASP A 1124 5.14 15.28 -54.26
CA ASP A 1124 6.12 15.00 -55.30
C ASP A 1124 6.89 16.28 -55.68
N GLU A 1125 7.82 16.66 -54.82
CA GLU A 1125 8.84 17.66 -55.14
C GLU A 1125 9.96 17.02 -55.96
N PRO A 1126 10.58 17.77 -56.91
CA PRO A 1126 11.71 17.26 -57.66
C PRO A 1126 12.79 16.79 -56.70
N PHE A 1127 13.34 15.59 -56.94
CA PHE A 1127 14.48 15.08 -56.18
C PHE A 1127 15.66 16.04 -56.33
N GLN A 1128 16.02 16.72 -55.25
CA GLN A 1128 17.06 17.74 -55.24
C GLN A 1128 18.34 17.16 -54.65
N LEU A 1129 19.44 17.35 -55.37
CA LEU A 1129 20.76 17.04 -54.83
C LEU A 1129 21.21 18.19 -53.92
N PRO A 1130 21.94 17.90 -52.84
CA PRO A 1130 22.60 18.93 -52.05
C PRO A 1130 23.40 19.86 -52.96
N ALA A 1131 23.29 21.17 -52.78
CA ALA A 1131 24.10 22.14 -53.50
C ALA A 1131 25.59 21.85 -53.22
N ALA A 1132 26.44 21.90 -54.25
CA ALA A 1132 27.87 21.82 -54.05
C ALA A 1132 28.30 22.93 -53.07
N PRO A 1133 29.14 22.64 -52.06
CA PRO A 1133 29.55 23.67 -51.11
C PRO A 1133 30.20 24.83 -51.88
N GLU A 1134 29.78 26.06 -51.60
CA GLU A 1134 30.49 27.24 -52.09
C GLU A 1134 31.96 27.14 -51.63
N PRO A 1135 32.93 27.43 -52.53
CA PRO A 1135 34.34 27.43 -52.13
C PRO A 1135 34.49 28.40 -50.97
N ALA A 1136 35.10 27.93 -49.87
CA ALA A 1136 35.37 28.76 -48.70
C ALA A 1136 35.99 30.09 -49.13
N PRO A 1137 35.61 31.23 -48.51
CA PRO A 1137 36.26 32.50 -48.78
C PRO A 1137 37.77 32.31 -48.57
N GLN A 1138 38.56 32.67 -49.58
CA GLN A 1138 40.01 32.58 -49.53
C GLN A 1138 40.48 33.29 -48.25
N THR A 1139 41.06 32.52 -47.33
CA THR A 1139 41.83 33.07 -46.21
C THR A 1139 42.84 34.08 -46.78
N PRO A 1140 42.95 35.30 -46.22
CA PRO A 1140 44.00 36.23 -46.64
C PRO A 1140 45.35 35.57 -46.42
N ALA A 1141 46.29 35.81 -47.34
CA ALA A 1141 47.68 35.38 -47.19
C ALA A 1141 48.24 35.86 -45.83
N PRO A 1142 49.17 35.12 -45.22
CA PRO A 1142 49.79 35.55 -43.96
C PRO A 1142 50.46 36.93 -44.15
N PRO A 1143 50.38 37.82 -43.15
CA PRO A 1143 50.93 39.16 -43.25
C PRO A 1143 52.45 39.09 -43.43
N THR A 1144 52.98 39.95 -44.31
CA THR A 1144 54.42 40.14 -44.47
C THR A 1144 55.01 40.79 -43.23
N ASN A 1145 56.28 40.50 -42.91
CA ASN A 1145 56.99 40.99 -41.71
C ASN A 1145 56.89 42.51 -41.47
N ASP A 1146 56.62 43.31 -42.50
CA ASP A 1146 56.45 44.77 -42.39
C ASP A 1146 55.14 45.19 -41.66
N GLU A 1147 54.10 44.35 -41.61
CA GLU A 1147 52.86 44.65 -40.87
C GLU A 1147 52.97 44.34 -39.37
N ILE A 1148 53.87 43.43 -38.98
CA ILE A 1148 54.09 43.04 -37.59
C ILE A 1148 54.87 44.12 -36.82
N ASP A 1149 55.83 44.79 -37.49
CA ASP A 1149 56.58 45.89 -36.87
C ASP A 1149 55.73 47.14 -36.64
N HIS A 1150 54.74 47.39 -37.50
CA HIS A 1150 53.86 48.56 -37.38
C HIS A 1150 52.84 48.44 -36.23
N ASP A 1151 52.37 47.22 -35.95
CA ASP A 1151 51.47 46.95 -34.81
C ASP A 1151 52.23 46.89 -33.48
N MET A 1152 53.50 46.45 -33.48
CA MET A 1152 54.37 46.50 -32.30
C MET A 1152 54.71 47.93 -31.86
N GLU A 1153 54.99 48.85 -32.79
CA GLU A 1153 55.19 50.27 -32.45
C GLU A 1153 53.93 50.92 -31.87
N LYS A 1154 52.75 50.54 -32.38
CA LYS A 1154 51.47 51.07 -31.91
C LYS A 1154 51.10 50.60 -30.50
N ILE A 1155 51.44 49.35 -30.18
CA ILE A 1155 51.25 48.77 -28.84
C ILE A 1155 52.26 49.37 -27.85
N VAL A 1156 53.51 49.60 -28.28
CA VAL A 1156 54.53 50.24 -27.42
C VAL A 1156 54.19 51.71 -27.12
N SER A 1157 53.62 52.45 -28.09
CA SER A 1157 53.13 53.81 -27.85
C SER A 1157 51.91 53.87 -26.92
N GLN A 1158 51.00 52.87 -26.97
CA GLN A 1158 49.83 52.81 -26.07
C GLN A 1158 50.15 52.37 -24.65
N VAL A 1159 51.34 51.81 -24.40
CA VAL A 1159 51.80 51.40 -23.07
C VAL A 1159 52.71 52.47 -22.43
N LEU A 1160 53.19 53.44 -23.21
CA LEU A 1160 54.03 54.55 -22.75
C LEU A 1160 53.27 55.88 -22.54
N ASP A 1161 52.03 56.01 -23.05
CA ASP A 1161 51.03 57.02 -22.65
C ASP A 1161 50.19 56.52 -21.46
#